data_AF-A0A960QPW6-F1
#
_entry.id   AF-A0A960QPW6-F1
#
_cell.length_a   1.000
_cell.length_b   1.000
_cell.length_c   1.000
_cell.angle_alpha   90.00
_cell.angle_beta   90.00
_cell.angle_gamma   90.00
#
_symmetry.space_group_name_H-M   'P 1'
#
loop_
_entity.id
_entity.type
_entity.pdbx_description
1 polymer ?
#
loop_
_entity_poly.entity_id
_entity_poly.type
_entity_poly.pdbx_seq_one_letter_code
_entity_poly.pdbx_strand_id
1 'polypeptide(L)'
;MKSLVLPGLKENKGSSPFRLMIQAKEAVKKELYYLCQEQDGKFDESLQRDLDFWLLTFRSEFFTRRYPEYIAQLILHSNELIRRLEWQISINSKKRHLTFVVTPTLMTSPFSSKNIIGCILGIQLDSSSEMISRKGVQAALGSCCMDLEMLDTFYNHNPHSSSIHIFYFEAGYQEDNAKHPVNLPRFRRSFLKEIEARIQVLVPPLFMQRNEEEVMRNLLILRREISSIQDIPQVIVLYDNHNHHEITFTVLLVRVKKSGDYCVLDLLRLSKENENYMEGQVYLLGNFSKGNFIEGNVFQIRLKDISRFQRKNASIDYNLSRKKIIECLQSGLGEVRDYNGGMFLKQDERLKELKKLFPEITKSYPEFLENFFYSISPIEKQATLPIELFKVLFELFHKLFLETQVNFFTEICDSKLIITLKSEDEKELCRNEEQFFNDESLYKKIISSKWSYGDFLFKGFILCFDTISHLQDYENKFREWITQNSVQNSPRKKILHINNDFIQFDFDPRIGGTNESIAINKLLFDGLTRIDKKGETVLSCAHSYDLSSDRKTYTFHLKELYWSNGQPLTADDFEYAWKKILSPEFETRFAYLFYLILNAKEAKEGKTSLNEVGIKALNKKILVVQIKHPAPYFLELLAHSLFSPVNSDVDRKDPSWSSGRNDNFVCNGPFKLKKSPRPFYEFELERNPYYWNRKELALDGISISNVNSQKALEMFKNGELDWLGPPFGIAKLEFSKFDAELCIQSTSKVFWYCFNVHSFPLSNIKIREALFYLVNRKKMIQGIQGRNEPAYSPLPKEHTFFSSSNYSTIENQKKAFQCFHEGLKELGVSQKSFLPLRIIYPDNEAFYKISKHLKDQIENCLGIQCSLVGVNYGEFFERMATGDFEIGAMRWVSWVNDPIYTLEIFKNKNEKMNFVNWENIDYQFLIDKAQHEENQEERKKILSQAEKILIDNFVVLSLFYGEDYFLKIPDLITPNTSSLGVIDLSLIDFVSRSFP
;
A
#
# COMPACT_ATOMS: atom_id res chain seq x y z
N MET A 1 -42.22 -2.21 -17.16
CA MET A 1 -43.61 -1.82 -17.52
C MET A 1 -44.09 -2.67 -18.70
N LYS A 2 -44.92 -3.69 -18.42
CA LYS A 2 -46.04 -4.14 -19.29
C LYS A 2 -47.18 -4.59 -18.34
N SER A 3 -48.27 -3.84 -18.42
CA SER A 3 -49.63 -3.98 -17.90
C SER A 3 -50.02 -5.11 -16.92
N LEU A 4 -50.31 -4.69 -15.68
CA LEU A 4 -51.61 -4.75 -14.99
C LEU A 4 -52.46 -6.06 -14.95
N VAL A 5 -52.71 -6.45 -13.69
CA VAL A 5 -53.75 -7.31 -13.10
C VAL A 5 -53.49 -8.82 -13.08
N LEU A 6 -52.98 -9.30 -11.93
CA LEU A 6 -53.77 -10.14 -11.03
C LEU A 6 -53.26 -10.05 -9.57
N PRO A 7 -54.09 -9.60 -8.62
CA PRO A 7 -53.90 -9.88 -7.19
C PRO A 7 -54.17 -11.37 -6.98
N GLY A 8 -53.10 -12.14 -6.81
CA GLY A 8 -53.12 -13.61 -6.87
C GLY A 8 -53.68 -14.33 -5.65
N LEU A 9 -54.17 -13.59 -4.65
CA LEU A 9 -55.01 -14.13 -3.59
C LEU A 9 -56.12 -13.11 -3.35
N LYS A 10 -57.07 -13.01 -4.28
CA LYS A 10 -58.39 -12.46 -3.93
C LYS A 10 -58.81 -13.19 -2.66
N GLU A 11 -59.12 -12.45 -1.60
CA GLU A 11 -59.91 -12.95 -0.49
C GLU A 11 -61.20 -13.53 -1.09
N ASN A 12 -61.19 -14.81 -1.42
CA ASN A 12 -62.40 -15.60 -1.40
C ASN A 12 -62.82 -15.52 0.06
N LYS A 13 -63.80 -14.65 0.36
CA LYS A 13 -64.48 -14.56 1.66
C LYS A 13 -64.94 -15.98 2.02
N GLY A 14 -64.11 -16.72 2.76
CA GLY A 14 -64.26 -18.16 3.01
C GLY A 14 -62.98 -19.02 2.91
N SER A 15 -61.84 -18.50 2.44
CA SER A 15 -60.58 -19.26 2.36
C SER A 15 -59.75 -19.09 3.63
N SER A 16 -59.36 -20.20 4.28
CA SER A 16 -58.51 -20.12 5.47
C SER A 16 -57.12 -19.56 5.12
N PRO A 17 -56.48 -18.79 6.01
CA PRO A 17 -55.11 -18.27 5.82
C PRO A 17 -54.09 -19.35 5.43
N PHE A 18 -54.32 -20.58 5.87
CA PHE A 18 -53.51 -21.74 5.54
C PHE A 18 -53.55 -22.13 4.05
N ARG A 19 -54.72 -22.02 3.40
CA ARG A 19 -54.88 -22.34 1.96
C ARG A 19 -54.19 -21.30 1.08
N LEU A 20 -54.25 -20.04 1.47
CA LEU A 20 -53.59 -18.93 0.77
C LEU A 20 -52.06 -19.06 0.86
N MET A 21 -51.54 -19.48 2.02
CA MET A 21 -50.11 -19.75 2.21
C MET A 21 -49.63 -20.89 1.30
N ILE A 22 -50.36 -21.99 1.18
CA ILE A 22 -49.97 -23.12 0.30
C ILE A 22 -49.87 -22.67 -1.17
N GLN A 23 -50.86 -21.92 -1.65
CA GLN A 23 -50.87 -21.40 -3.02
C GLN A 23 -49.70 -20.45 -3.28
N ALA A 24 -49.34 -19.59 -2.32
CA ALA A 24 -48.19 -18.71 -2.45
C ALA A 24 -46.86 -19.49 -2.49
N LYS A 25 -46.70 -20.54 -1.68
CA LYS A 25 -45.51 -21.41 -1.73
C LYS A 25 -45.39 -22.14 -3.07
N GLU A 26 -46.48 -22.64 -3.63
CA GLU A 26 -46.49 -23.25 -4.97
C GLU A 26 -46.11 -22.26 -6.08
N ALA A 27 -46.59 -21.01 -5.99
CA ALA A 27 -46.23 -19.95 -6.93
C ALA A 27 -44.72 -19.65 -6.87
N VAL A 28 -44.13 -19.56 -5.68
CA VAL A 28 -42.67 -19.36 -5.51
C VAL A 28 -41.87 -20.50 -6.14
N LYS A 29 -42.30 -21.76 -5.94
CA LYS A 29 -41.65 -22.93 -6.56
C LYS A 29 -41.67 -22.87 -8.08
N LYS A 30 -42.82 -22.51 -8.67
CA LYS A 30 -42.98 -22.39 -10.11
C LYS A 30 -42.10 -21.28 -10.69
N GLU A 31 -42.05 -20.15 -10.01
CA GLU A 31 -41.26 -18.99 -10.43
C GLU A 31 -39.75 -19.25 -10.33
N LEU A 32 -39.32 -19.92 -9.26
CA LEU A 32 -37.92 -20.32 -9.11
C LEU A 32 -37.48 -21.28 -10.22
N TYR A 33 -38.35 -22.23 -10.60
CA TYR A 33 -38.09 -23.15 -11.70
C TYR A 33 -37.99 -22.41 -13.05
N TYR A 34 -38.88 -21.44 -13.30
CA TYR A 34 -38.85 -20.60 -14.51
C TYR A 34 -37.55 -19.78 -14.60
N LEU A 35 -37.16 -19.10 -13.51
CA LEU A 35 -35.95 -18.29 -13.46
C LEU A 35 -34.67 -19.13 -13.67
N CYS A 36 -34.63 -20.38 -13.18
CA CYS A 36 -33.50 -21.28 -13.43
C CYS A 36 -33.37 -21.66 -14.91
N GLN A 37 -34.50 -21.85 -15.62
CA GLN A 37 -34.48 -22.18 -17.05
C GLN A 37 -34.03 -21.01 -17.92
N GLU A 38 -34.39 -19.76 -17.58
CA GLU A 38 -33.94 -18.58 -18.35
C GLU A 38 -32.45 -18.25 -18.17
N GLN A 39 -31.83 -18.67 -17.07
CA GLN A 39 -30.43 -18.31 -16.72
C GLN A 39 -29.41 -19.42 -17.04
N ASP A 40 -29.75 -20.43 -17.84
CA ASP A 40 -28.93 -21.64 -18.08
C ASP A 40 -28.47 -22.35 -16.78
N GLY A 41 -29.21 -22.13 -15.68
CA GLY A 41 -28.88 -22.63 -14.35
C GLY A 41 -29.43 -24.05 -14.11
N LYS A 42 -28.68 -24.89 -13.40
CA LYS A 42 -29.18 -26.19 -12.93
C LYS A 42 -29.94 -26.00 -11.61
N PHE A 43 -31.21 -26.40 -11.60
CA PHE A 43 -31.94 -26.63 -10.36
C PHE A 43 -31.38 -27.89 -9.69
N ASP A 44 -30.48 -27.71 -8.72
CA ASP A 44 -29.75 -28.78 -8.06
C ASP A 44 -30.19 -29.02 -6.61
N GLU A 45 -29.65 -30.07 -5.98
CA GLU A 45 -30.00 -30.44 -4.60
C GLU A 45 -29.65 -29.36 -3.57
N SER A 46 -28.69 -28.48 -3.85
CA SER A 46 -28.34 -27.36 -2.97
C SER A 46 -29.44 -26.30 -3.01
N LEU A 47 -29.87 -25.90 -4.21
CA LEU A 47 -30.95 -24.93 -4.38
C LEU A 47 -32.29 -25.46 -3.87
N GLN A 48 -32.58 -26.76 -4.05
CA GLN A 48 -33.77 -27.39 -3.47
C GLN A 48 -33.77 -27.34 -1.94
N ARG A 49 -32.61 -27.55 -1.30
CA ARG A 49 -32.48 -27.46 0.17
C ARG A 49 -32.67 -26.03 0.69
N ASP A 50 -32.12 -25.04 -0.01
CA ASP A 50 -32.33 -23.62 0.33
C ASP A 50 -33.79 -23.21 0.15
N LEU A 51 -34.43 -23.65 -0.93
CA LEU A 51 -35.85 -23.47 -1.17
C LEU A 51 -36.68 -24.04 -0.01
N ASP A 52 -36.45 -25.29 0.38
CA ASP A 52 -37.19 -25.91 1.48
C ASP A 52 -36.94 -25.20 2.82
N PHE A 53 -35.69 -24.79 3.11
CA PHE A 53 -35.35 -24.01 4.29
C PHE A 53 -36.12 -22.68 4.34
N TRP A 54 -36.04 -21.87 3.29
CA TRP A 54 -36.69 -20.55 3.25
C TRP A 54 -38.22 -20.68 3.28
N LEU A 55 -38.78 -21.67 2.58
CA LEU A 55 -40.22 -21.93 2.60
C LEU A 55 -40.74 -22.35 3.99
N LEU A 56 -39.91 -22.97 4.83
CA LEU A 56 -40.25 -23.32 6.22
C LEU A 56 -40.01 -22.15 7.19
N THR A 57 -38.99 -21.34 6.93
CA THR A 57 -38.51 -20.29 7.83
C THR A 57 -39.35 -19.02 7.77
N PHE A 58 -39.85 -18.65 6.59
CA PHE A 58 -40.67 -17.45 6.44
C PHE A 58 -42.06 -17.60 7.08
N ARG A 59 -42.50 -16.55 7.78
CA ARG A 59 -43.86 -16.45 8.33
C ARG A 59 -44.91 -16.40 7.21
N SER A 60 -46.15 -16.80 7.51
CA SER A 60 -47.24 -16.82 6.53
C SER A 60 -47.55 -15.42 5.97
N GLU A 61 -47.43 -14.35 6.77
CA GLU A 61 -47.61 -12.97 6.31
C GLU A 61 -46.50 -12.48 5.36
N PHE A 62 -45.36 -13.16 5.34
CA PHE A 62 -44.29 -12.86 4.40
C PHE A 62 -44.72 -13.22 2.98
N PHE A 63 -45.25 -14.43 2.77
CA PHE A 63 -45.70 -14.91 1.46
C PHE A 63 -46.90 -14.15 0.90
N THR A 64 -47.78 -13.63 1.74
CA THR A 64 -49.02 -12.97 1.28
C THR A 64 -48.83 -11.49 0.95
N ARG A 65 -47.72 -10.87 1.38
CA ARG A 65 -47.44 -9.44 1.19
C ARG A 65 -46.30 -9.15 0.20
N ARG A 66 -45.68 -10.20 -0.38
CA ARG A 66 -44.61 -10.08 -1.36
C ARG A 66 -44.96 -10.85 -2.63
N TYR A 67 -44.37 -10.39 -3.73
CA TYR A 67 -44.46 -11.05 -5.02
C TYR A 67 -43.67 -12.37 -5.00
N PRO A 68 -44.24 -13.48 -5.52
CA PRO A 68 -43.53 -14.77 -5.63
C PRO A 68 -42.17 -14.65 -6.34
N GLU A 69 -42.06 -13.78 -7.33
CA GLU A 69 -40.86 -13.44 -8.09
C GLU A 69 -39.74 -12.92 -7.18
N TYR A 70 -40.09 -12.06 -6.23
CA TYR A 70 -39.12 -11.51 -5.27
C TYR A 70 -38.60 -12.59 -4.32
N ILE A 71 -39.48 -13.47 -3.84
CA ILE A 71 -39.09 -14.56 -2.95
C ILE A 71 -38.22 -15.58 -3.70
N ALA A 72 -38.53 -15.89 -4.96
CA ALA A 72 -37.70 -16.74 -5.80
C ALA A 72 -36.31 -16.13 -6.04
N GLN A 73 -36.22 -14.82 -6.33
CA GLN A 73 -34.95 -14.10 -6.47
C GLN A 73 -34.13 -14.09 -5.18
N LEU A 74 -34.77 -13.94 -4.01
CA LEU A 74 -34.10 -14.02 -2.72
C LEU A 74 -33.41 -15.38 -2.53
N ILE A 75 -34.12 -16.46 -2.84
CA ILE A 75 -33.59 -17.83 -2.72
C ILE A 75 -32.39 -18.01 -3.67
N LEU A 76 -32.50 -17.57 -4.92
CA LEU A 76 -31.39 -17.62 -5.89
C LEU A 76 -30.16 -16.83 -5.42
N HIS A 77 -30.35 -15.58 -4.99
CA HIS A 77 -29.25 -14.76 -4.51
C HIS A 77 -28.61 -15.33 -3.24
N SER A 78 -29.40 -15.95 -2.36
CA SER A 78 -28.86 -16.63 -1.17
C SER A 78 -27.96 -17.80 -1.58
N ASN A 79 -28.38 -18.62 -2.56
CA ASN A 79 -27.60 -19.76 -3.04
C ASN A 79 -26.32 -19.31 -3.78
N GLU A 80 -26.39 -18.26 -4.60
CA GLU A 80 -25.21 -17.69 -5.29
C GLU A 80 -24.18 -17.15 -4.29
N LEU A 81 -24.65 -16.47 -3.23
CA LEU A 81 -23.77 -15.96 -2.18
C LEU A 81 -23.04 -17.07 -1.43
N ILE A 82 -23.73 -18.18 -1.13
CA ILE A 82 -23.13 -19.34 -0.50
C ILE A 82 -21.99 -19.88 -1.38
N ARG A 83 -22.26 -20.15 -2.67
CA ARG A 83 -21.24 -20.65 -3.61
C ARG A 83 -20.06 -19.68 -3.77
N ARG A 84 -20.33 -18.37 -3.79
CA ARG A 84 -19.27 -17.35 -3.89
C ARG A 84 -18.40 -17.34 -2.65
N LEU A 85 -18.97 -17.43 -1.45
CA LEU A 85 -18.23 -17.49 -0.20
C LEU A 85 -17.41 -18.78 -0.09
N GLU A 86 -17.97 -19.93 -0.46
CA GLU A 86 -17.24 -21.20 -0.52
C GLU A 86 -16.02 -21.12 -1.44
N TRP A 87 -16.18 -20.52 -2.62
CA TRP A 87 -15.08 -20.29 -3.55
C TRP A 87 -14.02 -19.32 -2.99
N GLN A 88 -14.43 -18.20 -2.38
CA GLN A 88 -13.50 -17.25 -1.76
C GLN A 88 -12.69 -17.86 -0.62
N ILE A 89 -13.34 -18.69 0.22
CA ILE A 89 -12.71 -19.43 1.31
C ILE A 89 -11.68 -20.43 0.74
N SER A 90 -11.99 -21.10 -0.36
CA SER A 90 -11.07 -22.06 -1.00
C SER A 90 -9.76 -21.43 -1.52
N ILE A 91 -9.80 -20.14 -1.90
CA ILE A 91 -8.63 -19.40 -2.40
C ILE A 91 -7.80 -18.82 -1.27
N ASN A 92 -8.45 -18.32 -0.22
CA ASN A 92 -7.77 -17.70 0.92
C ASN A 92 -8.53 -17.96 2.21
N SER A 93 -8.16 -19.05 2.90
CA SER A 93 -8.76 -19.46 4.17
C SER A 93 -8.33 -18.61 5.37
N LYS A 94 -7.32 -17.74 5.22
CA LYS A 94 -6.77 -16.93 6.32
C LYS A 94 -7.44 -15.56 6.48
N LYS A 95 -8.39 -15.22 5.62
CA LYS A 95 -9.09 -13.93 5.63
C LYS A 95 -10.60 -14.16 5.79
N ARG A 96 -11.25 -13.34 6.63
CA ARG A 96 -12.71 -13.32 6.75
C ARG A 96 -13.35 -12.79 5.47
N HIS A 97 -14.31 -13.54 4.95
CA HIS A 97 -15.08 -13.14 3.76
C HIS A 97 -16.49 -12.69 4.15
N LEU A 98 -16.87 -11.49 3.71
CA LEU A 98 -18.21 -10.94 3.83
C LEU A 98 -18.70 -10.51 2.45
N THR A 99 -19.96 -10.80 2.14
CA THR A 99 -20.61 -10.35 0.91
C THR A 99 -22.02 -9.83 1.22
N PHE A 100 -22.43 -8.76 0.55
CA PHE A 100 -23.72 -8.12 0.80
C PHE A 100 -24.45 -7.80 -0.50
N VAL A 101 -25.70 -8.25 -0.59
CA VAL A 101 -26.60 -8.03 -1.72
C VAL A 101 -27.83 -7.27 -1.26
N VAL A 102 -28.25 -6.32 -2.08
CA VAL A 102 -29.39 -5.45 -1.80
C VAL A 102 -30.38 -5.57 -2.95
N THR A 103 -31.62 -5.95 -2.64
CA THR A 103 -32.71 -6.15 -3.60
C THR A 103 -33.89 -5.22 -3.28
N PRO A 104 -34.20 -4.24 -4.14
CA PRO A 104 -35.36 -3.38 -3.93
C PRO A 104 -36.66 -4.19 -4.12
N THR A 105 -37.68 -3.94 -3.30
CA THR A 105 -38.99 -4.58 -3.44
C THR A 105 -40.12 -3.72 -2.89
N LEU A 106 -41.35 -4.16 -3.11
CA LEU A 106 -42.58 -3.52 -2.64
C LEU A 106 -43.27 -4.43 -1.63
N MET A 107 -43.54 -3.91 -0.44
CA MET A 107 -44.41 -4.58 0.53
C MET A 107 -45.85 -4.13 0.30
N THR A 108 -46.73 -5.06 0.00
CA THR A 108 -48.15 -4.77 -0.25
C THR A 108 -49.00 -5.02 1.00
N SER A 109 -49.91 -4.09 1.27
CA SER A 109 -50.99 -4.19 2.26
C SER A 109 -52.34 -4.00 1.53
N PRO A 110 -53.48 -4.41 2.12
CA PRO A 110 -54.80 -4.21 1.51
C PRO A 110 -55.11 -2.75 1.15
N PHE A 111 -54.43 -1.78 1.78
CA PHE A 111 -54.72 -0.35 1.65
C PHE A 111 -53.53 0.49 1.16
N SER A 112 -52.33 -0.08 1.02
CA SER A 112 -51.10 0.68 0.70
C SER A 112 -49.96 -0.20 0.19
N SER A 113 -49.04 0.34 -0.61
CA SER A 113 -47.77 -0.31 -0.95
C SER A 113 -46.59 0.54 -0.47
N LYS A 114 -45.65 -0.07 0.26
CA LYS A 114 -44.45 0.61 0.77
C LYS A 114 -43.20 0.10 0.07
N ASN A 115 -42.35 1.02 -0.40
CA ASN A 115 -41.02 0.67 -0.93
C ASN A 115 -40.11 0.22 0.21
N ILE A 116 -39.51 -0.96 0.05
CA ILE A 116 -38.58 -1.54 1.01
C ILE A 116 -37.36 -2.11 0.29
N ILE A 117 -36.33 -2.39 1.06
CA ILE A 117 -35.08 -2.94 0.58
C ILE A 117 -34.83 -4.25 1.31
N GLY A 118 -34.74 -5.34 0.55
CA GLY A 118 -34.23 -6.63 1.02
C GLY A 118 -32.72 -6.62 1.08
N CYS A 119 -32.18 -7.07 2.20
CA CYS A 119 -30.75 -7.09 2.47
C CYS A 119 -30.34 -8.54 2.77
N ILE A 120 -29.43 -9.09 1.95
CA ILE A 120 -28.88 -10.43 2.11
C ILE A 120 -27.38 -10.28 2.41
N LEU A 121 -27.00 -10.61 3.65
CA LEU A 121 -25.63 -10.55 4.15
C LEU A 121 -25.10 -11.97 4.30
N GLY A 122 -24.09 -12.33 3.51
CA GLY A 122 -23.32 -13.54 3.70
C GLY A 122 -22.03 -13.25 4.45
N ILE A 123 -21.74 -14.03 5.49
CA ILE A 123 -20.58 -13.84 6.36
C ILE A 123 -19.94 -15.20 6.68
N GLN A 124 -18.61 -15.25 6.61
CA GLN A 124 -17.83 -16.30 7.23
C GLN A 124 -17.56 -15.93 8.69
N LEU A 125 -18.03 -16.74 9.63
CA LEU A 125 -17.69 -16.66 11.05
C LEU A 125 -16.59 -17.70 11.32
N ASP A 126 -15.43 -17.23 11.75
CA ASP A 126 -14.19 -18.03 11.81
C ASP A 126 -14.17 -18.99 13.01
N SER A 127 -15.03 -18.74 13.99
CA SER A 127 -15.22 -19.62 15.15
C SER A 127 -16.69 -19.68 15.55
N SER A 128 -17.08 -20.75 16.25
CA SER A 128 -18.37 -20.84 16.92
C SER A 128 -18.58 -19.80 18.02
N SER A 129 -17.55 -19.01 18.34
CA SER A 129 -17.58 -17.94 19.34
C SER A 129 -17.79 -16.55 18.76
N GLU A 130 -17.99 -16.44 17.45
CA GLU A 130 -18.34 -15.18 16.80
C GLU A 130 -19.84 -15.13 16.55
N MET A 131 -20.45 -13.97 16.81
CA MET A 131 -21.86 -13.77 16.54
C MET A 131 -22.13 -12.36 16.04
N ILE A 132 -23.14 -12.25 15.19
CA ILE A 132 -23.77 -10.97 14.85
C ILE A 132 -25.22 -10.97 15.32
N SER A 133 -25.55 -10.01 16.19
CA SER A 133 -26.90 -9.89 16.74
C SER A 133 -27.79 -9.04 15.83
N ARG A 134 -29.10 -9.29 15.84
CA ARG A 134 -30.10 -8.42 15.16
C ARG A 134 -29.93 -6.95 15.55
N LYS A 135 -29.66 -6.67 16.83
CA LYS A 135 -29.39 -5.32 17.32
C LYS A 135 -28.11 -4.73 16.73
N GLY A 136 -27.06 -5.54 16.54
CA GLY A 136 -25.82 -5.14 15.87
C GLY A 136 -26.04 -4.76 14.42
N VAL A 137 -26.82 -5.56 13.68
CA VAL A 137 -27.19 -5.25 12.27
C VAL A 137 -28.08 -4.02 12.19
N GLN A 138 -29.02 -3.84 13.13
CA GLN A 138 -29.88 -2.66 13.20
C GLN A 138 -29.07 -1.38 13.50
N ALA A 139 -28.10 -1.46 14.42
CA ALA A 139 -27.19 -0.35 14.70
C ALA A 139 -26.28 -0.02 13.51
N ALA A 140 -25.76 -1.04 12.80
CA ALA A 140 -24.98 -0.85 11.57
C ALA A 140 -25.80 -0.16 10.47
N LEU A 141 -27.09 -0.52 10.37
CA LEU A 141 -28.00 0.09 9.42
C LEU A 141 -28.24 1.58 9.76
N GLY A 142 -28.49 1.88 11.04
CA GLY A 142 -28.68 3.26 11.51
C GLY A 142 -27.43 4.14 11.38
N SER A 143 -26.23 3.60 11.61
CA SER A 143 -24.97 4.34 11.41
C SER A 143 -24.69 4.62 9.93
N CYS A 144 -25.03 3.69 9.04
CA CYS A 144 -24.83 3.85 7.60
C CYS A 144 -25.88 4.73 6.91
N CYS A 145 -27.11 4.74 7.44
CA CYS A 145 -28.23 5.51 6.89
C CYS A 145 -29.28 5.74 7.98
N MET A 146 -29.31 6.95 8.54
CA MET A 146 -30.26 7.32 9.61
C MET A 146 -31.74 7.22 9.18
N ASP A 147 -32.02 7.33 7.88
CA ASP A 147 -33.39 7.34 7.35
C ASP A 147 -34.00 5.94 7.17
N LEU A 148 -33.17 4.89 7.23
CA LEU A 148 -33.62 3.50 7.11
C LEU A 148 -33.83 2.87 8.48
N GLU A 149 -34.96 2.19 8.65
CA GLU A 149 -35.22 1.34 9.80
C GLU A 149 -35.36 -0.11 9.37
N MET A 150 -34.75 -1.00 10.17
CA MET A 150 -34.93 -2.44 10.02
C MET A 150 -36.36 -2.81 10.43
N LEU A 151 -37.06 -3.51 9.54
CA LEU A 151 -38.42 -4.00 9.78
C LEU A 151 -38.40 -5.25 10.69
N ASP A 152 -39.57 -5.79 11.03
CA ASP A 152 -39.66 -7.04 11.81
C ASP A 152 -39.36 -8.29 10.97
N THR A 153 -38.25 -8.27 10.24
CA THR A 153 -37.73 -9.39 9.45
C THR A 153 -36.23 -9.52 9.70
N PHE A 154 -35.84 -10.63 10.33
CA PHE A 154 -34.44 -11.00 10.53
C PHE A 154 -34.36 -12.51 10.59
N TYR A 155 -33.78 -13.11 9.55
CA TYR A 155 -33.67 -14.55 9.39
C TYR A 155 -32.20 -14.93 9.17
N ASN A 156 -31.80 -16.07 9.72
CA ASN A 156 -30.44 -16.59 9.63
C ASN A 156 -30.49 -18.00 9.05
N HIS A 157 -29.78 -18.22 7.95
CA HIS A 157 -29.60 -19.51 7.30
C HIS A 157 -28.14 -19.94 7.45
N ASN A 158 -27.90 -21.11 8.03
CA ASN A 158 -26.59 -21.75 8.04
C ASN A 158 -26.66 -23.02 7.17
N PRO A 159 -26.14 -22.98 5.93
CA PRO A 159 -26.07 -24.16 5.10
C PRO A 159 -25.01 -25.14 5.64
N HIS A 160 -25.41 -26.40 5.80
CA HIS A 160 -24.51 -27.55 5.98
C HIS A 160 -23.57 -27.52 7.18
N SER A 161 -23.92 -26.85 8.29
CA SER A 161 -23.06 -26.75 9.49
C SER A 161 -21.66 -26.21 9.15
N SER A 162 -21.61 -25.23 8.26
CA SER A 162 -20.37 -24.57 7.80
C SER A 162 -20.12 -23.27 8.60
N SER A 163 -18.93 -22.68 8.44
CA SER A 163 -18.60 -21.35 8.94
C SER A 163 -19.37 -20.22 8.23
N ILE A 164 -20.19 -20.54 7.22
CA ILE A 164 -20.93 -19.58 6.42
C ILE A 164 -22.32 -19.36 7.02
N HIS A 165 -22.69 -18.10 7.20
CA HIS A 165 -24.02 -17.67 7.63
C HIS A 165 -24.60 -16.68 6.63
N ILE A 166 -25.87 -16.86 6.27
CA ILE A 166 -26.64 -15.94 5.42
C ILE A 166 -27.73 -15.30 6.28
N PHE A 167 -27.63 -13.99 6.48
CA PHE A 167 -28.63 -13.19 7.16
C PHE A 167 -29.50 -12.46 6.15
N TYR A 168 -30.81 -12.58 6.29
CA TYR A 168 -31.79 -11.80 5.51
C TYR A 168 -32.60 -10.89 6.43
N PHE A 169 -32.69 -9.63 6.07
CA PHE A 169 -33.53 -8.64 6.75
C PHE A 169 -34.08 -7.62 5.75
N GLU A 170 -35.21 -6.99 6.07
CA GLU A 170 -35.76 -5.88 5.27
C GLU A 170 -35.58 -4.56 6.01
N ALA A 171 -35.33 -3.50 5.25
CA ALA A 171 -35.30 -2.14 5.76
C ALA A 171 -36.21 -1.22 4.93
N GLY A 172 -36.82 -0.23 5.58
CA GLY A 172 -37.68 0.77 4.93
C GLY A 172 -37.50 2.16 5.54
N TYR A 173 -37.92 3.19 4.81
CA TYR A 173 -37.83 4.57 5.30
C TYR A 173 -38.83 4.86 6.41
N GLN A 174 -38.45 5.76 7.34
CA GLN A 174 -39.31 6.22 8.43
C GLN A 174 -40.54 7.01 7.93
N GLU A 175 -40.40 7.83 6.88
CA GLU A 175 -41.49 8.58 6.24
C GLU A 175 -41.61 8.25 4.74
N ASP A 176 -42.81 8.32 4.17
CA ASP A 176 -43.08 8.03 2.74
C ASP A 176 -42.42 9.02 1.76
N ASN A 177 -41.79 10.10 2.27
CA ASN A 177 -41.09 11.11 1.48
C ASN A 177 -39.56 11.03 1.66
N ALA A 178 -38.92 10.01 1.07
CA ALA A 178 -37.46 10.00 0.95
C ALA A 178 -37.00 11.11 -0.02
N LYS A 179 -36.35 12.18 0.51
CA LYS A 179 -35.84 13.29 -0.32
C LYS A 179 -34.69 12.89 -1.24
N HIS A 180 -33.99 11.78 -0.96
CA HIS A 180 -32.87 11.30 -1.78
C HIS A 180 -32.83 9.76 -1.84
N PRO A 181 -32.64 9.14 -3.04
CA PRO A 181 -32.43 7.71 -3.15
C PRO A 181 -31.07 7.31 -2.53
N VAL A 182 -31.07 6.26 -1.70
CA VAL A 182 -29.84 5.70 -1.10
C VAL A 182 -28.84 5.35 -2.19
N ASN A 183 -27.62 5.90 -2.10
CA ASN A 183 -26.50 5.53 -2.95
C ASN A 183 -26.06 4.10 -2.60
N LEU A 184 -26.61 3.12 -3.31
CA LEU A 184 -26.41 1.69 -3.05
C LEU A 184 -24.93 1.26 -3.03
N PRO A 185 -24.04 1.73 -3.94
CA PRO A 185 -22.61 1.44 -3.84
C PRO A 185 -21.96 1.94 -2.55
N ARG A 186 -22.27 3.17 -2.13
CA ARG A 186 -21.73 3.76 -0.89
C ARG A 186 -22.29 3.07 0.35
N PHE A 187 -23.59 2.79 0.35
CA PHE A 187 -24.25 2.05 1.43
C PHE A 187 -23.67 0.65 1.58
N ARG A 188 -23.51 -0.11 0.49
CA ARG A 188 -22.91 -1.47 0.51
C ARG A 188 -21.52 -1.47 1.12
N ARG A 189 -20.65 -0.52 0.74
CA ARG A 189 -19.28 -0.42 1.29
C ARG A 189 -19.26 -0.03 2.76
N SER A 190 -20.07 0.95 3.15
CA SER A 190 -20.12 1.46 4.53
C SER A 190 -20.72 0.42 5.47
N PHE A 191 -21.79 -0.24 5.02
CA PHE A 191 -22.47 -1.29 5.78
C PHE A 191 -21.58 -2.49 6.04
N LEU A 192 -20.81 -2.96 5.04
CA LEU A 192 -19.86 -4.05 5.23
C LEU A 192 -18.78 -3.72 6.28
N LYS A 193 -18.28 -2.48 6.30
CA LYS A 193 -17.31 -2.02 7.31
C LYS A 193 -17.91 -1.95 8.72
N GLU A 194 -19.10 -1.37 8.85
CA GLU A 194 -19.82 -1.29 10.14
C GLU A 194 -20.17 -2.67 10.69
N ILE A 195 -20.55 -3.60 9.81
CA ILE A 195 -20.83 -4.99 10.18
C ILE A 195 -19.57 -5.67 10.69
N GLU A 196 -18.43 -5.51 10.02
CA GLU A 196 -17.15 -6.08 10.45
C GLU A 196 -16.75 -5.61 11.86
N ALA A 197 -16.92 -4.31 12.15
CA ALA A 197 -16.65 -3.73 13.47
C ALA A 197 -17.62 -4.19 14.57
N ARG A 198 -18.77 -4.76 14.20
CA ARG A 198 -19.85 -5.18 15.11
C ARG A 198 -19.97 -6.69 15.25
N ILE A 199 -19.08 -7.46 14.62
CA ILE A 199 -18.94 -8.89 14.89
C ILE A 199 -18.41 -9.02 16.32
N GLN A 200 -19.25 -9.57 17.20
CA GLN A 200 -18.90 -9.74 18.59
C GLN A 200 -18.13 -11.05 18.75
N VAL A 201 -16.98 -10.96 19.41
CA VAL A 201 -16.30 -12.14 19.94
C VAL A 201 -16.92 -12.42 21.30
N LEU A 202 -17.61 -13.55 21.43
CA LEU A 202 -18.29 -13.97 22.66
C LEU A 202 -17.29 -14.24 23.82
N VAL A 203 -15.99 -14.23 23.53
CA VAL A 203 -14.89 -14.51 24.46
C VAL A 203 -13.73 -13.53 24.20
N PRO A 204 -13.38 -12.61 25.13
CA PRO A 204 -12.20 -11.77 24.98
C PRO A 204 -10.91 -12.62 24.89
N PRO A 205 -9.86 -12.22 24.14
CA PRO A 205 -8.63 -12.99 23.96
C PRO A 205 -7.87 -13.36 25.24
N LEU A 206 -8.16 -12.67 26.34
CA LEU A 206 -7.63 -12.95 27.69
C LEU A 206 -8.26 -14.18 28.36
N PHE A 207 -9.33 -14.74 27.80
CA PHE A 207 -10.02 -15.91 28.32
C PHE A 207 -9.91 -17.03 27.29
N MET A 208 -8.75 -17.69 27.28
CA MET A 208 -8.50 -18.81 26.37
C MET A 208 -9.50 -19.95 26.62
N GLN A 209 -9.90 -20.62 25.55
CA GLN A 209 -10.55 -21.93 25.64
C GLN A 209 -9.60 -22.92 26.32
N ARG A 210 -10.19 -23.84 27.11
CA ARG A 210 -9.52 -24.87 27.92
C ARG A 210 -8.18 -25.35 27.32
N ASN A 211 -7.10 -24.83 27.86
CA ASN A 211 -5.75 -25.34 27.66
C ASN A 211 -5.39 -26.24 28.86
N GLU A 212 -5.18 -27.54 28.63
CA GLU A 212 -4.84 -28.50 29.68
C GLU A 212 -3.54 -28.14 30.43
N GLU A 213 -2.57 -27.52 29.76
CA GLU A 213 -1.33 -27.05 30.41
C GLU A 213 -1.62 -25.93 31.42
N GLU A 214 -2.56 -25.04 31.08
CA GLU A 214 -2.92 -23.89 31.89
C GLU A 214 -3.81 -24.28 33.08
N VAL A 215 -4.71 -25.26 32.87
CA VAL A 215 -5.46 -25.92 33.94
C VAL A 215 -4.51 -26.53 34.96
N MET A 216 -3.51 -27.32 34.50
CA MET A 216 -2.53 -27.95 35.39
C MET A 216 -1.65 -26.92 36.11
N ARG A 217 -1.21 -25.85 35.42
CA ARG A 217 -0.45 -24.76 36.04
C ARG A 217 -1.24 -24.09 37.17
N ASN A 218 -2.51 -23.77 36.94
CA ASN A 218 -3.37 -23.12 37.93
C ASN A 218 -3.71 -24.03 39.11
N LEU A 219 -3.90 -25.34 38.87
CA LEU A 219 -4.06 -26.33 39.95
C LEU A 219 -2.80 -26.41 40.83
N LEU A 220 -1.61 -26.36 40.23
CA LEU A 220 -0.34 -26.34 40.99
C LEU A 220 -0.15 -25.04 41.78
N ILE A 221 -0.65 -23.90 41.28
CA ILE A 221 -0.67 -22.62 42.01
C ILE A 221 -1.58 -22.76 43.23
N LEU A 222 -2.83 -23.19 43.05
CA LEU A 222 -3.77 -23.37 44.16
C LEU A 222 -3.27 -24.38 45.19
N ARG A 223 -2.56 -25.43 44.75
CA ARG A 223 -1.94 -26.39 45.66
C ARG A 223 -0.88 -25.76 46.56
N ARG A 224 -0.15 -24.73 46.12
CA ARG A 224 0.86 -24.04 46.94
C ARG A 224 0.24 -23.28 48.11
N GLU A 225 -1.02 -22.88 47.98
CA GLU A 225 -1.79 -22.18 49.01
C GLU A 225 -2.33 -23.13 50.10
N ILE A 226 -2.23 -24.45 49.91
CA ILE A 226 -2.59 -25.44 50.93
C ILE A 226 -1.35 -25.84 51.70
N SER A 227 -1.33 -25.47 52.97
CA SER A 227 -0.22 -25.69 53.92
C SER A 227 -0.63 -26.54 55.12
N SER A 228 -1.93 -26.64 55.41
CA SER A 228 -2.50 -27.34 56.57
C SER A 228 -3.69 -28.22 56.20
N ILE A 229 -3.96 -29.26 57.00
CA ILE A 229 -5.13 -30.15 56.86
C ILE A 229 -6.46 -29.39 57.08
N GLN A 230 -6.39 -28.25 57.77
CA GLN A 230 -7.55 -27.41 58.10
C GLN A 230 -7.81 -26.29 57.09
N ASP A 231 -6.99 -26.16 56.05
CA ASP A 231 -7.15 -25.09 55.06
C ASP A 231 -8.46 -25.24 54.27
N ILE A 232 -9.17 -24.12 54.13
CA ILE A 232 -10.39 -24.06 53.32
C ILE A 232 -10.08 -24.25 51.83
N PRO A 233 -11.02 -24.83 51.04
CA PRO A 233 -10.84 -25.03 49.61
C PRO A 233 -10.43 -23.76 48.87
N GLN A 234 -9.40 -23.88 48.02
CA GLN A 234 -8.89 -22.79 47.20
C GLN A 234 -9.49 -22.87 45.80
N VAL A 235 -10.03 -21.76 45.30
CA VAL A 235 -10.80 -21.74 44.06
C VAL A 235 -10.30 -20.65 43.12
N ILE A 236 -10.21 -21.00 41.84
CA ILE A 236 -10.15 -20.06 40.71
C ILE A 236 -11.40 -20.30 39.85
N VAL A 237 -12.22 -19.28 39.71
CA VAL A 237 -13.32 -19.26 38.73
C VAL A 237 -12.80 -18.65 37.43
N LEU A 238 -12.91 -19.38 36.34
CA LEU A 238 -12.53 -18.97 34.99
C LEU A 238 -13.78 -18.87 34.15
N TYR A 239 -13.93 -17.78 33.40
CA TYR A 239 -14.96 -17.71 32.38
C TYR A 239 -14.63 -18.71 31.27
N ASP A 240 -15.66 -19.38 30.75
CA ASP A 240 -15.51 -20.42 29.74
C ASP A 240 -16.20 -20.01 28.43
N ASN A 241 -17.53 -19.92 28.44
CA ASN A 241 -18.33 -19.55 27.27
C ASN A 241 -19.72 -19.07 27.69
N HIS A 242 -20.49 -18.46 26.80
CA HIS A 242 -21.91 -18.17 26.99
C HIS A 242 -22.71 -18.37 25.69
N ASN A 243 -24.01 -18.58 25.82
CA ASN A 243 -24.96 -18.57 24.71
C ASN A 243 -26.16 -17.67 25.05
N HIS A 244 -27.22 -17.68 24.23
CA HIS A 244 -28.41 -16.86 24.44
C HIS A 244 -29.19 -17.17 25.73
N HIS A 245 -28.89 -18.28 26.42
CA HIS A 245 -29.66 -18.77 27.56
C HIS A 245 -28.83 -18.95 28.84
N GLU A 246 -27.54 -19.26 28.72
CA GLU A 246 -26.66 -19.57 29.85
C GLU A 246 -25.24 -19.00 29.70
N ILE A 247 -24.59 -18.75 30.84
CA ILE A 247 -23.16 -18.41 30.96
C ILE A 247 -22.46 -19.55 31.68
N THR A 248 -21.36 -20.05 31.14
CA THR A 248 -20.57 -21.15 31.68
C THR A 248 -19.24 -20.65 32.22
N PHE A 249 -18.87 -21.16 33.40
CA PHE A 249 -17.59 -20.93 34.06
C PHE A 249 -16.91 -22.26 34.35
N THR A 250 -15.60 -22.36 34.06
CA THR A 250 -14.74 -23.42 34.56
C THR A 250 -14.27 -23.07 35.96
N VAL A 251 -14.46 -23.99 36.91
CA VAL A 251 -14.03 -23.85 38.29
C VAL A 251 -12.86 -24.80 38.52
N LEU A 252 -11.73 -24.22 38.92
CA LEU A 252 -10.57 -24.96 39.43
C LEU A 252 -10.61 -24.90 40.95
N LEU A 253 -10.69 -26.05 41.60
CA LEU A 253 -10.81 -26.14 43.05
C LEU A 253 -9.79 -27.13 43.60
N VAL A 254 -8.98 -26.69 44.57
CA VAL A 254 -8.04 -27.56 45.27
C VAL A 254 -8.42 -27.62 46.76
N ARG A 255 -8.50 -28.84 47.31
CA ARG A 255 -8.77 -29.05 48.74
C ARG A 255 -8.05 -30.27 49.29
N VAL A 256 -7.98 -30.37 50.62
CA VAL A 256 -7.57 -31.59 51.33
C VAL A 256 -8.81 -32.48 51.52
N LYS A 257 -8.80 -33.68 50.93
CA LYS A 257 -9.83 -34.71 51.14
C LYS A 257 -9.43 -35.62 52.30
N LYS A 258 -10.29 -35.70 53.32
CA LYS A 258 -10.09 -36.55 54.50
C LYS A 258 -10.66 -37.95 54.26
N SER A 259 -10.14 -38.93 55.00
CA SER A 259 -10.64 -40.31 54.96
C SER A 259 -12.11 -40.36 55.38
N GLY A 260 -13.01 -40.69 54.45
CA GLY A 260 -14.47 -40.73 54.66
C GLY A 260 -15.26 -39.56 54.05
N ASP A 261 -14.58 -38.55 53.50
CA ASP A 261 -15.24 -37.41 52.85
C ASP A 261 -15.85 -37.79 51.48
N TYR A 262 -17.05 -37.27 51.21
CA TYR A 262 -17.68 -37.30 49.89
C TYR A 262 -16.83 -36.53 48.86
N CYS A 263 -16.91 -36.92 47.58
CA CYS A 263 -16.23 -36.16 46.53
C CYS A 263 -16.90 -34.79 46.31
N VAL A 264 -16.17 -33.82 45.75
CA VAL A 264 -16.67 -32.46 45.53
C VAL A 264 -17.97 -32.46 44.72
N LEU A 265 -18.05 -33.32 43.70
CA LEU A 265 -19.24 -33.43 42.86
C LEU A 265 -20.46 -33.95 43.64
N ASP A 266 -20.28 -34.90 44.56
CA ASP A 266 -21.38 -35.40 45.40
C ASP A 266 -21.87 -34.35 46.39
N LEU A 267 -20.95 -33.55 46.96
CA LEU A 267 -21.31 -32.44 47.85
C LEU A 267 -22.08 -31.34 47.10
N LEU A 268 -21.66 -31.03 45.87
CA LEU A 268 -22.35 -30.06 45.02
C LEU A 268 -23.72 -30.59 44.53
N ARG A 269 -23.87 -31.90 44.35
CA ARG A 269 -25.14 -32.61 44.04
C ARG A 269 -26.13 -32.68 45.21
N LEU A 270 -25.72 -32.29 46.41
CA LEU A 270 -26.62 -32.17 47.56
C LEU A 270 -27.03 -30.71 47.82
N SER A 271 -26.53 -29.77 47.00
CA SER A 271 -26.81 -28.34 47.13
C SER A 271 -28.16 -27.95 46.50
N LYS A 272 -28.65 -26.75 46.82
CA LYS A 272 -29.90 -26.23 46.22
C LYS A 272 -29.80 -25.93 44.72
N GLU A 273 -28.58 -25.90 44.16
CA GLU A 273 -28.28 -25.43 42.80
C GLU A 273 -27.85 -26.57 41.85
N ASN A 274 -28.26 -27.81 42.14
CA ASN A 274 -27.80 -29.05 41.48
C ASN A 274 -27.85 -29.06 39.94
N GLU A 275 -28.76 -28.33 39.32
CA GLU A 275 -28.96 -28.35 37.86
C GLU A 275 -27.89 -27.57 37.06
N ASN A 276 -27.02 -26.84 37.76
CA ASN A 276 -26.08 -25.91 37.15
C ASN A 276 -24.69 -26.53 36.93
N TYR A 277 -24.41 -27.72 37.47
CA TYR A 277 -23.08 -28.34 37.43
C TYR A 277 -22.95 -29.32 36.26
N MET A 278 -21.80 -29.31 35.59
CA MET A 278 -21.41 -30.35 34.62
C MET A 278 -20.21 -31.15 35.15
N GLU A 279 -20.20 -32.46 34.86
CA GLU A 279 -19.15 -33.37 35.34
C GLU A 279 -17.77 -32.92 34.90
N GLY A 280 -16.82 -33.05 35.82
CA GLY A 280 -15.46 -32.55 35.71
C GLY A 280 -14.41 -33.63 35.96
N GLN A 281 -13.15 -33.26 35.79
CA GLN A 281 -12.01 -34.14 36.06
C GLN A 281 -11.49 -33.92 37.49
N VAL A 282 -11.03 -35.01 38.10
CA VAL A 282 -10.41 -35.02 39.43
C VAL A 282 -8.95 -35.45 39.28
N TYR A 283 -8.05 -34.65 39.81
CA TYR A 283 -6.61 -34.86 39.81
C TYR A 283 -6.12 -35.10 41.23
N LEU A 284 -5.28 -36.12 41.41
CA LEU A 284 -4.55 -36.32 42.66
C LEU A 284 -3.26 -35.49 42.62
N LEU A 285 -3.22 -34.38 43.38
CA LEU A 285 -2.11 -33.41 43.37
C LEU A 285 -1.06 -33.68 44.47
N GLY A 286 -1.23 -34.74 45.25
CA GLY A 286 -0.24 -35.22 46.22
C GLY A 286 -0.86 -35.82 47.49
N ASN A 287 0.01 -36.39 48.32
CA ASN A 287 -0.36 -36.93 49.64
C ASN A 287 -0.02 -35.90 50.73
N PHE A 288 -0.94 -35.64 51.64
CA PHE A 288 -0.67 -34.79 52.81
C PHE A 288 -0.24 -35.64 54.01
N SER A 289 -0.96 -36.74 54.30
CA SER A 289 -0.64 -37.71 55.35
C SER A 289 -1.33 -39.05 55.09
N LYS A 290 -1.09 -40.09 55.91
CA LYS A 290 -1.74 -41.41 55.75
C LYS A 290 -3.27 -41.26 55.82
N GLY A 291 -3.96 -41.46 54.69
CA GLY A 291 -5.42 -41.34 54.57
C GLY A 291 -5.96 -39.96 54.14
N ASN A 292 -5.10 -38.95 53.94
CA ASN A 292 -5.50 -37.60 53.50
C ASN A 292 -4.75 -37.18 52.23
N PHE A 293 -5.49 -36.72 51.22
CA PHE A 293 -4.97 -36.43 49.88
C PHE A 293 -5.32 -35.01 49.45
N ILE A 294 -4.46 -34.37 48.65
CA ILE A 294 -4.79 -33.09 47.99
C ILE A 294 -5.44 -33.44 46.65
N GLU A 295 -6.72 -33.12 46.51
CA GLU A 295 -7.44 -33.30 45.25
C GLU A 295 -7.66 -31.95 44.55
N GLY A 296 -7.35 -31.92 43.26
CA GLY A 296 -7.70 -30.85 42.34
C GLY A 296 -8.93 -31.24 41.54
N ASN A 297 -9.93 -30.37 41.47
CA ASN A 297 -11.19 -30.60 40.79
C ASN A 297 -11.34 -29.53 39.71
N VAL A 298 -11.68 -29.96 38.50
CA VAL A 298 -11.91 -29.10 37.35
C VAL A 298 -13.29 -29.41 36.82
N PHE A 299 -14.25 -28.53 37.05
CA PHE A 299 -15.65 -28.75 36.67
C PHE A 299 -16.29 -27.44 36.21
N GLN A 300 -17.41 -27.54 35.50
CA GLN A 300 -18.09 -26.36 34.97
C GLN A 300 -19.37 -26.07 35.75
N ILE A 301 -19.65 -24.78 35.92
CA ILE A 301 -20.92 -24.27 36.46
C ILE A 301 -21.57 -23.37 35.42
N ARG A 302 -22.86 -23.60 35.17
CA ARG A 302 -23.70 -22.88 34.23
C ARG A 302 -24.72 -22.03 34.98
N LEU A 303 -24.72 -20.73 34.70
CA LEU A 303 -25.73 -19.80 35.17
C LEU A 303 -26.81 -19.67 34.10
N LYS A 304 -27.98 -20.21 34.37
CA LYS A 304 -29.17 -20.07 33.51
C LYS A 304 -29.74 -18.65 33.63
N ASP A 305 -30.44 -18.18 32.59
CA ASP A 305 -31.07 -16.86 32.49
C ASP A 305 -30.07 -15.69 32.43
N ILE A 306 -29.36 -15.63 31.29
CA ILE A 306 -28.33 -14.61 31.00
C ILE A 306 -28.84 -13.17 31.18
N SER A 307 -30.15 -12.93 31.04
CA SER A 307 -30.77 -11.60 31.17
C SER A 307 -30.53 -10.98 32.55
N ARG A 308 -30.41 -11.80 33.60
CA ARG A 308 -30.12 -11.35 34.97
C ARG A 308 -28.69 -10.88 35.17
N PHE A 309 -27.82 -11.25 34.25
CA PHE A 309 -26.41 -10.90 34.24
C PHE A 309 -26.10 -9.95 33.07
N GLN A 310 -27.10 -9.39 32.40
CA GLN A 310 -26.92 -8.46 31.29
C GLN A 310 -27.04 -7.00 31.75
N ARG A 311 -26.11 -6.16 31.28
CA ARG A 311 -26.15 -4.70 31.40
C ARG A 311 -27.15 -4.10 30.40
N LYS A 312 -27.44 -2.81 30.53
CA LYS A 312 -28.37 -2.07 29.64
C LYS A 312 -27.94 -2.09 28.17
N ASN A 313 -26.64 -2.10 27.89
CA ASN A 313 -26.06 -2.24 26.55
C ASN A 313 -25.96 -3.70 26.05
N ALA A 314 -26.61 -4.65 26.74
CA ALA A 314 -26.59 -6.09 26.44
C ALA A 314 -25.24 -6.81 26.63
N SER A 315 -24.24 -6.17 27.26
CA SER A 315 -23.01 -6.86 27.70
C SER A 315 -23.22 -7.67 28.99
N ILE A 316 -22.34 -8.63 29.28
CA ILE A 316 -22.42 -9.48 30.50
C ILE A 316 -21.70 -8.83 31.69
N ASP A 317 -22.35 -8.81 32.84
CA ASP A 317 -21.79 -8.46 34.15
C ASP A 317 -21.09 -9.67 34.77
N TYR A 318 -19.81 -9.83 34.41
CA TYR A 318 -18.97 -10.92 34.89
C TYR A 318 -18.75 -10.93 36.41
N ASN A 319 -18.82 -9.78 37.08
CA ASN A 319 -18.66 -9.70 38.53
C ASN A 319 -19.89 -10.28 39.24
N LEU A 320 -21.08 -9.89 38.77
CA LEU A 320 -22.34 -10.44 39.26
C LEU A 320 -22.42 -11.95 38.99
N SER A 321 -22.01 -12.39 37.80
CA SER A 321 -21.92 -13.81 37.46
C SER A 321 -20.93 -14.56 38.36
N ARG A 322 -19.69 -14.06 38.53
CA ARG A 322 -18.68 -14.71 39.39
C ARG A 322 -19.14 -14.79 40.84
N LYS A 323 -19.76 -13.74 41.37
CA LYS A 323 -20.31 -13.73 42.73
C LYS A 323 -21.33 -14.86 42.91
N LYS A 324 -22.23 -15.02 41.94
CA LYS A 324 -23.21 -16.11 41.95
C LYS A 324 -22.54 -17.49 41.90
N ILE A 325 -21.44 -17.64 41.15
CA ILE A 325 -20.63 -18.87 41.14
C ILE A 325 -20.06 -19.19 42.53
N ILE A 326 -19.49 -18.20 43.22
CA ILE A 326 -18.95 -18.39 44.57
C ILE A 326 -20.06 -18.75 45.57
N GLU A 327 -21.22 -18.10 45.49
CA GLU A 327 -22.40 -18.44 46.31
C GLU A 327 -22.85 -19.89 46.07
N CYS A 328 -22.84 -20.36 44.81
CA CYS A 328 -23.13 -21.75 44.46
C CYS A 328 -22.13 -22.71 45.11
N LEU A 329 -20.83 -22.42 45.03
CA LEU A 329 -19.79 -23.24 45.65
C LEU A 329 -19.91 -23.28 47.18
N GLN A 330 -20.17 -22.13 47.80
CA GLN A 330 -20.32 -22.04 49.26
C GLN A 330 -21.53 -22.81 49.77
N SER A 331 -22.59 -22.89 48.97
CA SER A 331 -23.81 -23.64 49.33
C SER A 331 -23.59 -25.15 49.43
N GLY A 332 -22.60 -25.71 48.70
CA GLY A 332 -22.29 -27.14 48.74
C GLY A 332 -21.03 -27.50 49.53
N LEU A 333 -20.03 -26.61 49.60
CA LEU A 333 -18.70 -26.92 50.17
C LEU A 333 -18.40 -26.16 51.47
N GLY A 334 -19.24 -25.23 51.90
CA GLY A 334 -18.95 -24.32 53.00
C GLY A 334 -18.02 -23.18 52.57
N GLU A 335 -17.21 -22.63 53.48
CA GLU A 335 -16.31 -21.53 53.13
C GLU A 335 -15.28 -21.95 52.06
N VAL A 336 -15.19 -21.17 50.98
CA VAL A 336 -14.19 -21.32 49.93
C VAL A 336 -13.40 -20.01 49.78
N ARG A 337 -12.10 -20.11 49.52
CA ARG A 337 -11.23 -18.96 49.26
C ARG A 337 -11.10 -18.77 47.75
N ASP A 338 -11.69 -17.70 47.24
CA ASP A 338 -11.44 -17.27 45.86
C ASP A 338 -10.05 -16.61 45.79
N TYR A 339 -9.10 -17.28 45.14
CA TYR A 339 -7.72 -16.84 45.01
C TYR A 339 -7.61 -15.44 44.36
N ASN A 340 -8.53 -15.10 43.44
CA ASN A 340 -8.57 -13.77 42.81
C ASN A 340 -9.59 -12.82 43.45
N GLY A 341 -10.45 -13.30 44.36
CA GLY A 341 -11.64 -12.58 44.83
C GLY A 341 -11.36 -11.33 45.66
N GLY A 342 -10.28 -11.32 46.45
CA GLY A 342 -9.92 -10.17 47.29
C GLY A 342 -9.55 -8.91 46.49
N MET A 343 -9.01 -9.08 45.29
CA MET A 343 -8.69 -7.98 44.39
C MET A 343 -9.95 -7.43 43.72
N PHE A 344 -10.83 -8.31 43.23
CA PHE A 344 -12.09 -7.92 42.59
C PHE A 344 -13.05 -7.20 43.54
N LEU A 345 -13.12 -7.60 44.80
CA LEU A 345 -13.92 -6.92 45.82
C LEU A 345 -13.46 -5.48 46.04
N LYS A 346 -12.14 -5.27 46.17
CA LYS A 346 -11.58 -3.92 46.32
C LYS A 346 -11.79 -3.06 45.07
N GLN A 347 -11.75 -3.63 43.87
CA GLN A 347 -12.05 -2.92 42.64
C GLN A 347 -13.52 -2.45 42.58
N ASP A 348 -14.46 -3.31 42.95
CA ASP A 348 -15.88 -2.97 43.00
C ASP A 348 -16.18 -1.88 44.05
N GLU A 349 -15.54 -1.94 45.21
CA GLU A 349 -15.61 -0.88 46.23
C GLU A 349 -15.13 0.46 45.68
N ARG A 350 -13.96 0.50 45.03
CA ARG A 350 -13.41 1.73 44.44
C ARG A 350 -14.24 2.28 43.30
N LEU A 351 -14.78 1.42 42.42
CA LEU A 351 -15.67 1.84 41.35
C LEU A 351 -16.98 2.43 41.91
N LYS A 352 -17.53 1.85 42.99
CA LYS A 352 -18.71 2.39 43.68
C LYS A 352 -18.43 3.74 44.33
N GLU A 353 -17.27 3.90 44.96
CA GLU A 353 -16.83 5.18 45.50
C GLU A 353 -16.68 6.23 44.38
N LEU A 354 -16.11 5.85 43.23
CA LEU A 354 -15.92 6.74 42.10
C LEU A 354 -17.27 7.20 41.51
N LYS A 355 -18.21 6.27 41.33
CA LYS A 355 -19.58 6.59 40.89
C LYS A 355 -20.30 7.55 41.84
N LYS A 356 -20.07 7.43 43.16
CA LYS A 356 -20.65 8.35 44.14
C LYS A 356 -20.11 9.78 43.99
N LEU A 357 -18.88 9.95 43.53
CA LEU A 357 -18.29 11.27 43.31
C LEU A 357 -18.87 11.98 42.08
N PHE A 358 -19.44 11.24 41.12
CA PHE A 358 -20.00 11.78 39.87
C PHE A 358 -21.47 11.32 39.67
N PRO A 359 -22.41 11.79 40.49
CA PRO A 359 -23.78 11.26 40.53
C PRO A 359 -24.58 11.55 39.24
N GLU A 360 -24.38 12.70 38.60
CA GLU A 360 -25.08 13.03 37.35
C GLU A 360 -24.61 12.19 36.17
N ILE A 361 -23.29 12.00 36.02
CA ILE A 361 -22.70 11.16 34.97
C ILE A 361 -23.05 9.70 35.21
N THR A 362 -23.06 9.24 36.46
CA THR A 362 -23.50 7.89 36.82
C THR A 362 -24.96 7.64 36.42
N LYS A 363 -25.81 8.67 36.49
CA LYS A 363 -27.22 8.57 36.11
C LYS A 363 -27.43 8.60 34.60
N SER A 364 -26.73 9.49 33.90
CA SER A 364 -26.92 9.73 32.46
C SER A 364 -26.09 8.80 31.57
N TYR A 365 -24.87 8.44 31.99
CA TYR A 365 -23.88 7.68 31.21
C TYR A 365 -23.11 6.70 32.12
N PRO A 366 -23.77 5.69 32.70
CA PRO A 366 -23.18 4.80 33.71
C PRO A 366 -21.95 4.03 33.20
N GLU A 367 -21.90 3.75 31.90
CA GLU A 367 -20.84 2.98 31.23
C GLU A 367 -19.54 3.80 31.04
N PHE A 368 -19.63 5.13 31.04
CA PHE A 368 -18.50 6.02 30.77
C PHE A 368 -17.47 6.01 31.91
N LEU A 369 -17.97 6.11 33.15
CA LEU A 369 -17.14 6.01 34.36
C LEU A 369 -16.57 4.61 34.55
N GLU A 370 -17.33 3.56 34.19
CA GLU A 370 -16.87 2.17 34.25
C GLU A 370 -15.73 1.91 33.25
N ASN A 371 -15.91 2.33 32.00
CA ASN A 371 -14.88 2.18 30.97
C ASN A 371 -13.61 2.93 31.35
N PHE A 372 -13.76 4.16 31.87
CA PHE A 372 -12.63 4.91 32.42
C PHE A 372 -11.94 4.14 33.56
N PHE A 373 -12.70 3.62 34.52
CA PHE A 373 -12.12 2.89 35.67
C PHE A 373 -11.39 1.61 35.24
N TYR A 374 -12.00 0.79 34.38
CA TYR A 374 -11.40 -0.46 33.91
C TYR A 374 -10.28 -0.26 32.89
N SER A 375 -10.19 0.93 32.29
CA SER A 375 -9.05 1.28 31.44
C SER A 375 -7.76 1.51 32.20
N ILE A 376 -7.82 1.70 33.52
CA ILE A 376 -6.64 2.00 34.35
C ILE A 376 -5.75 0.76 34.48
N SER A 377 -4.50 0.92 34.05
CA SER A 377 -3.46 -0.10 34.04
C SER A 377 -2.26 0.34 34.89
N PRO A 378 -1.58 -0.58 35.60
CA PRO A 378 -1.87 -2.02 35.69
C PRO A 378 -3.10 -2.32 36.59
N ILE A 379 -3.72 -3.50 36.43
CA ILE A 379 -5.03 -3.85 37.01
C ILE A 379 -5.09 -3.73 38.54
N GLU A 380 -3.96 -3.87 39.23
CA GLU A 380 -3.83 -3.71 40.68
C GLU A 380 -4.05 -2.26 41.13
N LYS A 381 -3.82 -1.28 40.24
CA LYS A 381 -4.08 0.14 40.53
C LYS A 381 -5.57 0.45 40.64
N GLN A 382 -6.42 -0.32 39.97
CA GLN A 382 -7.87 -0.22 40.11
C GLN A 382 -8.33 -0.52 41.55
N ALA A 383 -7.59 -1.37 42.28
CA ALA A 383 -7.88 -1.71 43.67
C ALA A 383 -7.13 -0.83 44.70
N THR A 384 -5.97 -0.27 44.33
CA THR A 384 -5.01 0.33 45.27
C THR A 384 -4.90 1.84 45.21
N LEU A 385 -5.39 2.50 44.15
CA LEU A 385 -5.32 3.95 44.06
C LEU A 385 -6.27 4.65 45.06
N PRO A 386 -5.83 5.74 45.70
CA PRO A 386 -6.69 6.63 46.48
C PRO A 386 -7.86 7.18 45.64
N ILE A 387 -9.00 7.40 46.27
CA ILE A 387 -10.21 7.83 45.59
C ILE A 387 -10.11 9.27 45.05
N GLU A 388 -9.37 10.12 45.75
CA GLU A 388 -9.07 11.50 45.37
C GLU A 388 -8.31 11.54 44.04
N LEU A 389 -7.46 10.53 43.79
CA LEU A 389 -6.72 10.39 42.55
C LEU A 389 -7.61 9.95 41.38
N PHE A 390 -8.54 9.02 41.61
CA PHE A 390 -9.54 8.68 40.59
C PHE A 390 -10.42 9.88 40.21
N LYS A 391 -10.76 10.73 41.20
CA LYS A 391 -11.53 11.95 40.96
C LYS A 391 -10.79 12.92 40.04
N VAL A 392 -9.55 13.28 40.39
CA VAL A 392 -8.72 14.22 39.61
C VAL A 392 -8.52 13.71 38.20
N LEU A 393 -8.21 12.42 38.05
CA LEU A 393 -8.07 11.80 36.75
C LEU A 393 -9.32 11.89 35.89
N PHE A 394 -10.47 11.58 36.48
CA PHE A 394 -11.72 11.57 35.75
C PHE A 394 -12.16 12.98 35.36
N GLU A 395 -11.97 13.97 36.24
CA GLU A 395 -12.27 15.39 35.92
C GLU A 395 -11.40 15.91 34.77
N LEU A 396 -10.11 15.55 34.74
CA LEU A 396 -9.22 15.89 33.64
C LEU A 396 -9.63 15.20 32.36
N PHE A 397 -9.90 13.89 32.42
CA PHE A 397 -10.46 13.13 31.30
C PHE A 397 -11.76 13.75 30.76
N HIS A 398 -12.66 14.17 31.64
CA HIS A 398 -13.93 14.78 31.29
C HIS A 398 -13.75 16.17 30.65
N LYS A 399 -12.83 17.00 31.16
CA LYS A 399 -12.49 18.31 30.61
C LYS A 399 -11.88 18.20 29.21
N LEU A 400 -10.97 17.24 29.04
CA LEU A 400 -10.40 16.84 27.75
C LEU A 400 -11.45 16.48 26.70
N PHE A 401 -12.44 15.71 27.13
CA PHE A 401 -13.52 15.22 26.30
C PHE A 401 -14.49 16.32 25.83
N LEU A 402 -14.68 17.37 26.62
CA LEU A 402 -15.62 18.47 26.30
C LEU A 402 -14.97 19.68 25.60
N GLU A 403 -13.64 19.91 25.71
CA GLU A 403 -13.02 21.16 25.26
C GLU A 403 -11.98 21.08 24.11
N THR A 404 -11.68 19.94 23.46
CA THR A 404 -10.48 19.90 22.57
C THR A 404 -10.68 19.62 21.07
N GLN A 405 -10.34 20.64 20.27
CA GLN A 405 -9.72 20.54 18.94
C GLN A 405 -8.18 20.43 19.04
N VAL A 406 -7.63 19.47 19.79
CA VAL A 406 -6.16 19.27 19.89
C VAL A 406 -5.81 17.77 19.97
N ASN A 407 -4.70 17.35 19.35
CA ASN A 407 -4.25 15.95 19.29
C ASN A 407 -3.54 15.44 20.57
N PHE A 408 -3.30 16.29 21.57
CA PHE A 408 -2.79 15.91 22.91
C PHE A 408 -3.01 17.03 23.94
N PHE A 409 -2.81 16.76 25.23
CA PHE A 409 -3.00 17.70 26.34
C PHE A 409 -2.07 17.39 27.52
N THR A 410 -1.67 18.44 28.27
CA THR A 410 -0.93 18.29 29.54
C THR A 410 -1.38 19.27 30.61
N GLU A 411 -1.44 18.80 31.85
CA GLU A 411 -1.75 19.64 33.03
C GLU A 411 -0.96 19.17 34.25
N ILE A 412 -0.62 20.11 35.13
CA ILE A 412 0.10 19.86 36.39
C ILE A 412 -0.84 20.14 37.56
N CYS A 413 -1.04 19.14 38.43
CA CYS A 413 -1.84 19.25 39.65
C CYS A 413 -1.13 18.51 40.81
N ASP A 414 -0.91 19.19 41.94
CA ASP A 414 -0.45 18.58 43.22
C ASP A 414 0.69 17.55 43.09
N SER A 415 1.83 17.98 42.50
CA SER A 415 3.02 17.14 42.24
C SER A 415 2.83 15.99 41.24
N LYS A 416 1.82 16.11 40.37
CA LYS A 416 1.54 15.14 39.30
C LYS A 416 1.49 15.82 37.95
N LEU A 417 2.08 15.19 36.94
CA LEU A 417 1.95 15.58 35.53
C LEU A 417 0.95 14.64 34.87
N ILE A 418 -0.11 15.21 34.29
CA ILE A 418 -1.08 14.48 33.48
C ILE A 418 -0.76 14.74 32.02
N ILE A 419 -0.72 13.67 31.22
CA ILE A 419 -0.49 13.69 29.77
C ILE A 419 -1.65 12.93 29.12
N THR A 420 -2.28 13.47 28.10
CA THR A 420 -3.28 12.73 27.30
C THR A 420 -2.95 12.84 25.82
N LEU A 421 -2.92 11.71 25.13
CA LEU A 421 -2.72 11.59 23.69
C LEU A 421 -4.05 11.22 23.02
N LYS A 422 -4.32 11.77 21.83
CA LYS A 422 -5.47 11.44 20.98
C LYS A 422 -4.97 10.99 19.61
N SER A 423 -5.47 9.85 19.10
CA SER A 423 -5.12 9.28 17.79
C SER A 423 -6.31 8.53 17.19
N GLU A 424 -6.41 8.43 15.87
CA GLU A 424 -7.36 7.51 15.19
C GLU A 424 -6.78 6.09 15.05
N ASP A 425 -5.45 5.94 15.13
CA ASP A 425 -4.73 4.67 15.02
C ASP A 425 -4.16 4.22 16.38
N GLU A 426 -4.50 2.99 16.76
CA GLU A 426 -4.06 2.32 17.97
C GLU A 426 -2.54 2.10 18.00
N LYS A 427 -1.94 1.82 16.83
CA LYS A 427 -0.51 1.59 16.70
C LYS A 427 0.27 2.87 16.90
N GLU A 428 -0.25 4.00 16.42
CA GLU A 428 0.33 5.32 16.64
C GLU A 428 0.30 5.71 18.12
N LEU A 429 -0.83 5.43 18.80
CA LEU A 429 -0.99 5.65 20.23
C LEU A 429 0.02 4.84 21.07
N CYS A 430 0.25 3.56 20.72
CA CYS A 430 1.23 2.69 21.39
C CYS A 430 2.68 3.06 21.05
N ARG A 431 2.98 3.45 19.80
CA ARG A 431 4.33 3.93 19.43
C ARG A 431 4.73 5.18 20.20
N ASN A 432 3.81 6.15 20.32
CA ASN A 432 4.07 7.39 21.05
C ASN A 432 4.30 7.15 22.55
N GLU A 433 3.62 6.16 23.12
CA GLU A 433 3.86 5.71 24.49
C GLU A 433 5.27 5.11 24.66
N GLU A 434 5.64 4.14 23.82
CA GLU A 434 6.95 3.48 23.88
C GLU A 434 8.09 4.49 23.68
N GLN A 435 7.95 5.41 22.73
CA GLN A 435 8.95 6.43 22.45
C GLN A 435 9.15 7.41 23.62
N PHE A 436 8.10 7.73 24.36
CA PHE A 436 8.19 8.68 25.48
C PHE A 436 8.61 8.01 26.79
N PHE A 437 8.15 6.79 27.07
CA PHE A 437 8.43 6.07 28.32
C PHE A 437 9.56 5.05 28.21
N ASN A 438 10.70 5.47 27.64
CA ASN A 438 11.90 4.65 27.49
C ASN A 438 12.67 4.39 28.81
N ASP A 439 12.31 5.07 29.90
CA ASP A 439 12.93 4.86 31.22
C ASP A 439 12.11 3.87 32.06
N GLU A 440 12.69 2.68 32.27
CA GLU A 440 12.06 1.61 33.08
C GLU A 440 11.77 2.02 34.53
N SER A 441 12.50 3.00 35.10
CA SER A 441 12.29 3.46 36.47
C SER A 441 11.01 4.29 36.61
N LEU A 442 10.63 5.00 35.56
CA LEU A 442 9.41 5.79 35.44
C LEU A 442 8.20 4.94 35.09
N TYR A 443 8.39 3.92 34.24
CA TYR A 443 7.32 2.97 33.87
C TYR A 443 6.61 2.38 35.11
N LYS A 444 7.35 2.17 36.21
CA LYS A 444 6.80 1.67 37.49
C LYS A 444 5.99 2.69 38.30
N LYS A 445 6.12 3.98 38.00
CA LYS A 445 5.43 5.10 38.67
C LYS A 445 4.28 5.69 37.85
N ILE A 446 4.07 5.23 36.62
CA ILE A 446 3.03 5.72 35.72
C ILE A 446 1.72 4.97 35.94
N ILE A 447 0.63 5.73 35.94
CA ILE A 447 -0.72 5.18 35.83
C ILE A 447 -1.20 5.56 34.42
N SER A 448 -1.50 4.56 33.59
CA SER A 448 -1.99 4.80 32.23
C SER A 448 -3.41 4.29 32.06
N SER A 449 -4.24 5.01 31.32
CA SER A 449 -5.56 4.58 30.90
C SER A 449 -5.73 4.76 29.40
N LYS A 450 -6.40 3.81 28.74
CA LYS A 450 -6.71 3.88 27.32
C LYS A 450 -8.20 3.70 27.09
N TRP A 451 -8.81 4.59 26.34
CA TRP A 451 -10.24 4.57 26.06
C TRP A 451 -10.52 5.06 24.64
N SER A 452 -11.71 4.76 24.13
CA SER A 452 -12.16 5.21 22.81
C SER A 452 -13.38 6.11 22.94
N TYR A 453 -13.49 7.10 22.06
CA TYR A 453 -14.68 7.90 21.88
C TYR A 453 -14.83 8.31 20.42
N GLY A 454 -15.93 7.87 19.78
CA GLY A 454 -16.08 8.00 18.33
C GLY A 454 -14.98 7.25 17.58
N ASP A 455 -14.42 7.89 16.55
CA ASP A 455 -13.32 7.36 15.74
C ASP A 455 -11.93 7.57 16.39
N PHE A 456 -11.88 8.17 17.59
CA PHE A 456 -10.64 8.51 18.26
C PHE A 456 -10.35 7.61 19.47
N LEU A 457 -9.11 7.15 19.52
CA LEU A 457 -8.46 6.49 20.63
C LEU A 457 -7.71 7.53 21.46
N PHE A 458 -7.85 7.41 22.77
CA PHE A 458 -7.22 8.30 23.71
C PHE A 458 -6.40 7.49 24.71
N LYS A 459 -5.25 8.04 25.10
CA LYS A 459 -4.42 7.46 26.14
C LYS A 459 -3.97 8.53 27.13
N GLY A 460 -4.39 8.37 28.37
CA GLY A 460 -4.03 9.23 29.49
C GLY A 460 -2.90 8.59 30.30
N PHE A 461 -1.98 9.42 30.78
CA PHE A 461 -0.88 9.05 31.68
C PHE A 461 -0.84 10.01 32.86
N ILE A 462 -0.56 9.48 34.05
CA ILE A 462 -0.21 10.26 35.23
C ILE A 462 1.19 9.88 35.65
N LEU A 463 2.03 10.88 35.84
CA LEU A 463 3.31 10.74 36.49
C LEU A 463 3.23 11.38 37.87
N CYS A 464 3.54 10.60 38.90
CA CYS A 464 3.65 11.11 40.27
C CYS A 464 5.12 11.41 40.58
N PHE A 465 5.41 12.63 41.02
CA PHE A 465 6.77 13.05 41.37
C PHE A 465 6.92 13.26 42.87
N ASP A 466 8.10 12.90 43.37
CA ASP A 466 8.43 13.03 44.79
C ASP A 466 8.84 14.49 45.14
N THR A 467 9.25 15.30 44.15
CA THR A 467 9.68 16.70 44.29
C THR A 467 9.27 17.58 43.10
N ILE A 468 9.04 18.87 43.34
CA ILE A 468 8.63 19.86 42.32
C ILE A 468 9.72 20.08 41.25
N SER A 469 10.99 19.93 41.58
CA SER A 469 12.10 20.10 40.62
C SER A 469 12.10 19.04 39.52
N HIS A 470 11.73 17.80 39.85
CA HIS A 470 11.63 16.73 38.85
C HIS A 470 10.47 16.99 37.89
N LEU A 471 9.34 17.47 38.42
CA LEU A 471 8.15 17.78 37.64
C LEU A 471 8.44 18.80 36.51
N GLN A 472 9.20 19.87 36.78
CA GLN A 472 9.54 20.89 35.78
C GLN A 472 10.47 20.37 34.69
N ASP A 473 11.47 19.54 35.03
CA ASP A 473 12.36 18.92 34.05
C ASP A 473 11.60 18.00 33.08
N TYR A 474 10.63 17.23 33.59
CA TYR A 474 9.79 16.36 32.75
C TYR A 474 8.75 17.12 31.94
N GLU A 475 8.16 18.18 32.49
CA GLU A 475 7.28 19.06 31.72
C GLU A 475 8.02 19.65 30.52
N ASN A 476 9.26 20.12 30.72
CA ASN A 476 10.09 20.68 29.64
C ASN A 476 10.45 19.61 28.61
N LYS A 477 10.88 18.42 29.02
CA LYS A 477 11.14 17.31 28.09
C LYS A 477 9.89 16.89 27.31
N PHE A 478 8.71 16.89 27.94
CA PHE A 478 7.47 16.59 27.22
C PHE A 478 7.07 17.72 26.28
N ARG A 479 7.23 18.99 26.67
CA ARG A 479 7.01 20.14 25.77
C ARG A 479 8.00 20.16 24.61
N GLU A 480 9.25 19.74 24.81
CA GLU A 480 10.25 19.59 23.75
C GLU A 480 9.91 18.41 22.83
N TRP A 481 9.53 17.26 23.38
CA TRP A 481 9.02 16.11 22.61
C TRP A 481 7.78 16.49 21.81
N ILE A 482 6.85 17.24 22.41
CA ILE A 482 5.73 17.87 21.72
C ILE A 482 6.28 18.78 20.63
N THR A 483 7.21 19.69 20.89
CA THR A 483 7.68 20.64 19.87
C THR A 483 8.36 19.93 18.69
N GLN A 484 8.99 18.77 18.94
CA GLN A 484 9.57 17.91 17.92
C GLN A 484 8.51 17.10 17.16
N ASN A 485 7.42 16.68 17.81
CA ASN A 485 6.39 15.78 17.23
C ASN A 485 5.05 16.48 16.86
N SER A 486 4.82 17.72 17.30
CA SER A 486 3.58 18.51 17.09
C SER A 486 3.68 19.54 15.97
N VAL A 487 4.80 19.59 15.26
CA VAL A 487 4.92 20.31 13.97
C VAL A 487 4.25 19.52 12.82
N GLN A 488 3.12 18.87 13.10
CA GLN A 488 2.25 18.26 12.09
C GLN A 488 0.82 18.82 12.08
N ASN A 489 0.58 20.04 12.60
CA ASN A 489 -0.72 20.72 12.46
C ASN A 489 -0.59 22.17 11.93
N SER A 490 0.05 22.31 10.78
CA SER A 490 -0.39 23.20 9.69
C SER A 490 -1.02 22.29 8.62
N PRO A 491 -1.74 22.76 7.56
CA PRO A 491 -2.03 21.87 6.42
C PRO A 491 -0.72 21.18 6.10
N ARG A 492 -0.67 19.85 6.32
CA ARG A 492 0.59 19.11 6.37
C ARG A 492 1.29 19.46 5.08
N LYS A 493 2.43 20.16 5.17
CA LYS A 493 3.16 20.55 3.96
C LYS A 493 3.29 19.28 3.16
N LYS A 494 2.79 19.27 1.93
CA LYS A 494 2.89 18.13 1.04
C LYS A 494 4.34 18.03 0.60
N ILE A 495 5.19 17.52 1.50
CA ILE A 495 6.60 17.27 1.27
C ILE A 495 6.71 15.85 0.77
N LEU A 496 7.29 15.70 -0.42
CA LEU A 496 7.64 14.39 -0.94
C LEU A 496 9.02 13.99 -0.40
N HIS A 497 9.10 12.88 0.31
CA HIS A 497 10.33 12.33 0.87
C HIS A 497 10.87 11.22 -0.05
N ILE A 498 12.03 11.46 -0.66
CA ILE A 498 12.70 10.53 -1.57
C ILE A 498 14.16 10.30 -1.15
N ASN A 499 14.75 9.20 -1.60
CA ASN A 499 16.17 8.92 -1.46
C ASN A 499 16.82 8.82 -2.83
N ASN A 500 17.95 9.49 -3.02
CA ASN A 500 18.87 9.36 -4.15
C ASN A 500 20.12 8.56 -3.73
N ASP A 501 20.19 7.28 -4.08
CA ASP A 501 21.35 6.43 -3.74
C ASP A 501 22.55 6.63 -4.70
N PHE A 502 22.40 7.47 -5.73
CA PHE A 502 23.46 7.78 -6.68
C PHE A 502 24.29 8.99 -6.22
N ILE A 503 25.61 8.78 -6.14
CA ILE A 503 26.58 9.77 -5.63
C ILE A 503 26.75 10.99 -6.56
N GLN A 504 26.30 10.93 -7.82
CA GLN A 504 26.57 11.98 -8.82
C GLN A 504 25.33 12.30 -9.67
N PHE A 505 24.73 13.47 -9.45
CA PHE A 505 23.80 14.12 -10.36
C PHE A 505 24.26 15.57 -10.57
N ASP A 506 24.03 16.11 -11.76
CA ASP A 506 24.46 17.48 -12.11
C ASP A 506 23.28 18.45 -12.05
N PHE A 507 23.40 19.50 -11.25
CA PHE A 507 22.43 20.60 -11.18
C PHE A 507 22.49 21.54 -12.39
N ASP A 508 23.54 21.46 -13.21
CA ASP A 508 23.59 22.18 -14.48
C ASP A 508 22.83 21.36 -15.54
N PRO A 509 21.69 21.86 -16.06
CA PRO A 509 20.88 21.11 -17.00
C PRO A 509 21.64 20.79 -18.30
N ARG A 510 22.71 21.53 -18.66
CA ARG A 510 23.48 21.39 -19.91
C ARG A 510 24.42 20.18 -19.92
N ILE A 511 24.73 19.63 -18.74
CA ILE A 511 25.56 18.42 -18.57
C ILE A 511 24.80 17.30 -17.84
N GLY A 512 23.73 17.60 -17.09
CA GLY A 512 22.91 16.64 -16.36
C GLY A 512 21.89 15.89 -17.21
N GLY A 513 22.34 15.07 -18.17
CA GLY A 513 21.50 14.28 -19.09
C GLY A 513 21.23 12.83 -18.67
N THR A 514 21.56 12.41 -17.44
CA THR A 514 21.17 11.09 -16.91
C THR A 514 19.73 11.10 -16.38
N ASN A 515 19.07 9.95 -16.23
CA ASN A 515 17.68 9.88 -15.74
C ASN A 515 17.52 10.57 -14.38
N GLU A 516 18.48 10.37 -13.49
CA GLU A 516 18.55 10.93 -12.15
C GLU A 516 18.66 12.47 -12.23
N SER A 517 19.60 12.95 -13.05
CA SER A 517 19.82 14.38 -13.26
C SER A 517 18.62 15.03 -13.94
N ILE A 518 17.96 14.37 -14.89
CA ILE A 518 16.76 14.85 -15.56
C ILE A 518 15.61 14.97 -14.56
N ALA A 519 15.41 13.99 -13.68
CA ALA A 519 14.36 14.01 -12.67
C ALA A 519 14.51 15.22 -11.73
N ILE A 520 15.74 15.49 -11.26
CA ILE A 520 16.05 16.67 -10.45
C ILE A 520 15.95 17.97 -11.25
N ASN A 521 16.54 18.01 -12.45
CA ASN A 521 16.54 19.20 -13.28
C ASN A 521 15.15 19.59 -13.77
N LYS A 522 14.20 18.64 -13.92
CA LYS A 522 12.80 18.97 -14.19
C LYS A 522 12.11 19.62 -12.99
N LEU A 523 12.54 19.38 -11.76
CA LEU A 523 12.05 20.08 -10.58
C LEU A 523 12.58 21.51 -10.50
N LEU A 524 13.83 21.71 -10.93
CA LEU A 524 14.54 22.99 -10.83
C LEU A 524 14.37 23.88 -12.05
N PHE A 525 14.25 23.32 -13.25
CA PHE A 525 14.17 24.02 -14.52
C PHE A 525 12.91 23.67 -15.30
N ASP A 526 12.54 24.58 -16.21
CA ASP A 526 11.42 24.40 -17.12
C ASP A 526 11.81 24.83 -18.54
N GLY A 527 11.40 24.03 -19.53
CA GLY A 527 11.74 24.20 -20.93
C GLY A 527 10.63 24.87 -21.75
N LEU A 528 10.84 24.96 -23.06
CA LEU A 528 9.79 25.43 -24.00
C LEU A 528 8.56 24.53 -23.96
N THR A 529 8.78 23.22 -23.83
CA THR A 529 7.76 22.18 -23.68
C THR A 529 8.02 21.36 -22.42
N ARG A 530 7.00 20.61 -21.97
CA ARG A 530 7.04 19.74 -20.79
C ARG A 530 6.07 18.57 -20.96
N ILE A 531 6.25 17.51 -20.18
CA ILE A 531 5.30 16.39 -20.14
C ILE A 531 4.22 16.67 -19.09
N ASP A 532 2.95 16.48 -19.43
CA ASP A 532 1.82 16.73 -18.53
C ASP A 532 1.40 15.48 -17.70
N LYS A 533 0.31 15.60 -16.93
CA LYS A 533 -0.23 14.52 -16.08
C LYS A 533 -0.69 13.30 -16.88
N LYS A 534 -0.92 13.44 -18.19
CA LYS A 534 -1.34 12.36 -19.09
C LYS A 534 -0.15 11.67 -19.77
N GLY A 535 1.06 12.19 -19.60
CA GLY A 535 2.25 11.70 -20.29
C GLY A 535 2.43 12.33 -21.68
N GLU A 536 1.69 13.39 -22.02
CA GLU A 536 1.72 14.04 -23.32
C GLU A 536 2.63 15.28 -23.30
N THR A 537 3.26 15.58 -24.44
CA THR A 537 4.07 16.80 -24.59
C THR A 537 3.16 18.02 -24.76
N VAL A 538 3.32 19.01 -23.88
CA VAL A 538 2.59 20.28 -23.88
C VAL A 538 3.55 21.48 -23.87
N LEU A 539 3.07 22.65 -24.28
CA LEU A 539 3.84 23.89 -24.19
C LEU A 539 3.98 24.34 -22.72
N SER A 540 5.18 24.76 -22.31
CA SER A 540 5.46 25.25 -20.96
C SER A 540 5.97 26.68 -20.93
N CYS A 541 7.26 26.97 -21.10
CA CYS A 541 7.75 28.35 -21.18
C CYS A 541 7.19 29.09 -22.42
N ALA A 542 6.90 28.37 -23.49
CA ALA A 542 6.14 28.90 -24.63
C ALA A 542 4.63 28.82 -24.36
N HIS A 543 3.85 29.75 -24.92
CA HIS A 543 2.39 29.64 -24.95
C HIS A 543 1.84 29.29 -26.34
N SER A 544 2.62 29.52 -27.40
CA SER A 544 2.32 29.11 -28.77
C SER A 544 3.60 28.98 -29.59
N TYR A 545 3.50 28.35 -30.76
CA TYR A 545 4.55 28.38 -31.78
C TYR A 545 3.94 28.38 -33.18
N ASP A 546 4.65 28.98 -34.12
CA ASP A 546 4.35 28.89 -35.55
C ASP A 546 5.31 27.91 -36.21
N LEU A 547 4.80 27.06 -37.12
CA LEU A 547 5.59 26.14 -37.92
C LEU A 547 5.56 26.57 -39.38
N SER A 548 6.73 26.73 -40.00
CA SER A 548 6.85 27.06 -41.42
C SER A 548 6.24 25.97 -42.32
N SER A 549 5.92 26.33 -43.56
CA SER A 549 5.30 25.42 -44.54
C SER A 549 6.19 24.21 -44.87
N ASP A 550 7.50 24.37 -44.86
CA ASP A 550 8.48 23.29 -45.03
C ASP A 550 8.72 22.46 -43.75
N ARG A 551 8.05 22.82 -42.64
CA ARG A 551 8.14 22.19 -41.32
C ARG A 551 9.56 22.16 -40.72
N LYS A 552 10.41 23.11 -41.10
CA LYS A 552 11.79 23.23 -40.62
C LYS A 552 12.05 24.39 -39.68
N THR A 553 11.15 25.37 -39.61
CA THR A 553 11.32 26.56 -38.77
C THR A 553 10.20 26.65 -37.74
N TYR A 554 10.58 26.62 -36.47
CA TYR A 554 9.71 26.81 -35.32
C TYR A 554 9.92 28.21 -34.75
N THR A 555 8.85 28.99 -34.63
CA THR A 555 8.88 30.31 -33.99
C THR A 555 8.10 30.23 -32.69
N PHE A 556 8.80 30.14 -31.55
CA PHE A 556 8.20 30.04 -30.23
C PHE A 556 7.90 31.42 -29.63
N HIS A 557 6.70 31.57 -29.10
CA HIS A 557 6.27 32.76 -28.37
C HIS A 557 6.26 32.47 -26.87
N LEU A 558 7.16 33.13 -26.14
CA LEU A 558 7.38 32.92 -24.71
C LEU A 558 6.34 33.63 -23.85
N LYS A 559 6.00 33.01 -22.73
CA LYS A 559 5.24 33.63 -21.65
C LYS A 559 6.04 34.77 -21.01
N GLU A 560 5.39 35.49 -20.11
CA GLU A 560 6.11 36.34 -19.18
C GLU A 560 6.73 35.45 -18.09
N LEU A 561 8.05 35.33 -18.10
CA LEU A 561 8.80 34.35 -17.32
C LEU A 561 9.83 35.04 -16.43
N TYR A 562 10.09 34.42 -15.29
CA TYR A 562 11.00 34.94 -14.28
C TYR A 562 11.89 33.80 -13.75
N TRP A 563 13.15 34.15 -13.52
CA TRP A 563 14.09 33.34 -12.75
C TRP A 563 13.71 33.35 -11.26
N SER A 564 14.16 32.37 -10.50
CA SER A 564 13.92 32.25 -9.05
C SER A 564 14.50 33.40 -8.21
N ASN A 565 15.38 34.21 -8.78
CA ASN A 565 15.88 35.46 -8.20
C ASN A 565 15.05 36.70 -8.59
N GLY A 566 13.95 36.52 -9.32
CA GLY A 566 13.04 37.57 -9.80
C GLY A 566 13.49 38.29 -11.08
N GLN A 567 14.65 37.95 -11.66
CA GLN A 567 15.07 38.51 -12.94
C GLN A 567 14.17 38.00 -14.09
N PRO A 568 13.88 38.80 -15.12
CA PRO A 568 13.14 38.34 -16.27
C PRO A 568 13.93 37.27 -17.03
N LEU A 569 13.24 36.21 -17.46
CA LEU A 569 13.79 35.17 -18.32
C LEU A 569 13.36 35.46 -19.76
N THR A 570 14.32 35.49 -20.69
CA THR A 570 14.07 35.87 -22.10
C THR A 570 14.47 34.78 -23.10
N ALA A 571 14.10 34.96 -24.37
CA ALA A 571 14.57 34.12 -25.46
C ALA A 571 16.10 34.08 -25.59
N ASP A 572 16.79 35.14 -25.15
CA ASP A 572 18.26 35.20 -25.16
C ASP A 572 18.89 34.16 -24.22
N ASP A 573 18.23 33.82 -23.11
CA ASP A 573 18.72 32.80 -22.18
C ASP A 573 18.64 31.38 -22.79
N PHE A 574 17.60 31.11 -23.59
CA PHE A 574 17.51 29.86 -24.36
C PHE A 574 18.59 29.80 -25.44
N GLU A 575 18.72 30.86 -26.24
CA GLU A 575 19.75 30.94 -27.28
C GLU A 575 21.15 30.76 -26.69
N TYR A 576 21.44 31.44 -25.57
CA TYR A 576 22.70 31.34 -24.87
C TYR A 576 22.99 29.92 -24.40
N ALA A 577 22.06 29.29 -23.67
CA ALA A 577 22.25 27.96 -23.11
C ALA A 577 22.52 26.91 -24.21
N TRP A 578 21.72 26.93 -25.27
CA TRP A 578 21.83 25.97 -26.36
C TRP A 578 23.10 26.19 -27.21
N LYS A 579 23.47 27.45 -27.48
CA LYS A 579 24.75 27.75 -28.14
C LYS A 579 25.95 27.40 -27.27
N LYS A 580 25.85 27.51 -25.94
CA LYS A 580 26.91 27.08 -25.02
C LYS A 580 27.13 25.57 -25.11
N ILE A 581 26.07 24.76 -25.10
CA ILE A 581 26.16 23.29 -25.32
C ILE A 581 26.89 22.97 -26.63
N LEU A 582 26.58 23.72 -27.69
CA LEU A 582 27.14 23.57 -29.02
C LEU A 582 28.52 24.22 -29.20
N SER A 583 29.06 24.90 -28.20
CA SER A 583 30.42 25.44 -28.25
C SER A 583 31.44 24.30 -28.17
N PRO A 584 32.51 24.31 -29.00
CA PRO A 584 33.59 23.34 -28.89
C PRO A 584 34.25 23.30 -27.50
N GLU A 585 34.32 24.45 -26.82
CA GLU A 585 34.97 24.61 -25.51
C GLU A 585 34.15 24.07 -24.33
N PHE A 586 32.84 23.88 -24.50
CA PHE A 586 31.97 23.41 -23.42
C PHE A 586 31.88 21.89 -23.43
N GLU A 587 32.42 21.22 -22.41
CA GLU A 587 32.41 19.76 -22.36
C GLU A 587 31.03 19.23 -21.98
N THR A 588 30.40 18.48 -22.90
CA THR A 588 29.16 17.75 -22.64
C THR A 588 29.05 16.57 -23.60
N ARG A 589 28.71 15.40 -23.06
CA ARG A 589 28.44 14.20 -23.87
C ARG A 589 27.08 14.23 -24.56
N PHE A 590 26.23 15.20 -24.23
CA PHE A 590 24.84 15.26 -24.69
C PHE A 590 24.57 16.27 -25.82
N ALA A 591 25.62 16.91 -26.36
CA ALA A 591 25.49 17.87 -27.46
C ALA A 591 24.81 17.29 -28.71
N TYR A 592 24.93 15.97 -28.92
CA TYR A 592 24.33 15.29 -30.06
C TYR A 592 22.79 15.42 -30.14
N LEU A 593 22.12 15.63 -29.00
CA LEU A 593 20.66 15.86 -28.99
C LEU A 593 20.26 17.14 -29.73
N PHE A 594 21.19 18.09 -29.87
CA PHE A 594 20.95 19.36 -30.55
C PHE A 594 21.27 19.28 -32.05
N TYR A 595 21.82 18.18 -32.57
CA TYR A 595 22.33 18.11 -33.95
C TYR A 595 21.25 18.14 -35.04
N LEU A 596 19.98 17.93 -34.66
CA LEU A 596 18.82 18.18 -35.53
C LEU A 596 18.70 19.68 -35.89
N ILE A 597 19.19 20.58 -35.04
CA ILE A 597 19.23 22.02 -35.31
C ILE A 597 20.24 22.31 -36.42
N LEU A 598 19.86 23.20 -37.33
CA LEU A 598 20.70 23.59 -38.46
C LEU A 598 22.08 24.07 -37.97
N ASN A 599 23.15 23.55 -38.58
CA ASN A 599 24.55 23.85 -38.29
C ASN A 599 25.06 23.50 -36.87
N ALA A 600 24.25 22.84 -36.04
CA ALA A 600 24.61 22.57 -34.64
C ALA A 600 25.80 21.61 -34.49
N LYS A 601 25.83 20.51 -35.25
CA LYS A 601 26.95 19.55 -35.23
C LYS A 601 28.24 20.19 -35.70
N GLU A 602 28.15 20.92 -36.79
CA GLU A 602 29.26 21.64 -37.42
C GLU A 602 29.85 22.68 -36.45
N ALA A 603 29.00 23.38 -35.69
CA ALA A 603 29.45 24.33 -34.68
C ALA A 603 30.17 23.62 -33.51
N LYS A 604 29.63 22.48 -33.05
CA LYS A 604 30.26 21.68 -31.98
C LYS A 604 31.62 21.12 -32.38
N GLU A 605 31.79 20.81 -33.65
CA GLU A 605 33.04 20.35 -34.26
C GLU A 605 34.00 21.50 -34.61
N GLY A 606 33.61 22.77 -34.39
CA GLY A 606 34.42 23.95 -34.70
C GLY A 606 34.52 24.26 -36.20
N LYS A 607 33.65 23.69 -37.04
CA LYS A 607 33.64 23.87 -38.50
C LYS A 607 32.86 25.10 -38.96
N THR A 608 31.97 25.63 -38.10
CA THR A 608 31.23 26.88 -38.33
C THR A 608 31.08 27.68 -37.04
N SER A 609 30.70 28.94 -37.16
CA SER A 609 30.42 29.84 -36.03
C SER A 609 29.10 29.50 -35.35
N LEU A 610 29.04 29.71 -34.02
CA LEU A 610 27.79 29.64 -33.24
C LEU A 610 26.70 30.60 -33.75
N ASN A 611 27.07 31.66 -34.49
CA ASN A 611 26.12 32.60 -35.08
C ASN A 611 25.38 32.03 -36.31
N GLU A 612 25.94 31.01 -36.95
CA GLU A 612 25.32 30.32 -38.10
C GLU A 612 24.42 29.16 -37.67
N VAL A 613 24.41 28.82 -36.38
CA VAL A 613 23.49 27.82 -35.82
C VAL A 613 22.07 28.35 -35.90
N GLY A 614 21.12 27.49 -36.28
CA GLY A 614 19.70 27.80 -36.44
C GLY A 614 18.96 28.09 -35.13
N ILE A 615 19.50 28.92 -34.24
CA ILE A 615 18.90 29.35 -32.97
C ILE A 615 19.07 30.86 -32.89
N LYS A 616 17.94 31.58 -32.80
CA LYS A 616 17.96 33.04 -32.77
C LYS A 616 16.82 33.60 -31.92
N ALA A 617 17.16 34.36 -30.89
CA ALA A 617 16.23 35.25 -30.22
C ALA A 617 15.99 36.47 -31.11
N LEU A 618 14.77 36.62 -31.66
CA LEU A 618 14.42 37.81 -32.43
C LEU A 618 14.17 39.01 -31.52
N ASN A 619 13.67 38.74 -30.31
CA ASN A 619 13.52 39.68 -29.22
C ASN A 619 13.32 38.88 -27.92
N LYS A 620 13.12 39.58 -26.80
CA LYS A 620 12.97 38.98 -25.47
C LYS A 620 11.92 37.86 -25.35
N LYS A 621 10.89 37.83 -26.21
CA LYS A 621 9.77 36.88 -26.16
C LYS A 621 9.68 35.94 -27.36
N ILE A 622 10.53 36.07 -28.38
CA ILE A 622 10.44 35.27 -29.60
C ILE A 622 11.76 34.54 -29.86
N LEU A 623 11.72 33.22 -29.81
CA LEU A 623 12.82 32.33 -30.16
C LEU A 623 12.51 31.61 -31.47
N VAL A 624 13.38 31.74 -32.46
CA VAL A 624 13.31 31.02 -33.73
C VAL A 624 14.32 29.89 -33.73
N VAL A 625 13.86 28.68 -34.06
CA VAL A 625 14.69 27.50 -34.18
C VAL A 625 14.50 26.87 -35.56
N GLN A 626 15.60 26.67 -36.28
CA GLN A 626 15.63 26.02 -37.59
C GLN A 626 16.25 24.64 -37.46
N ILE A 627 15.56 23.62 -37.98
CA ILE A 627 16.01 22.22 -38.00
C ILE A 627 16.34 21.76 -39.42
N LYS A 628 17.20 20.75 -39.55
CA LYS A 628 17.74 20.28 -40.85
C LYS A 628 16.66 19.70 -41.77
N HIS A 629 15.72 18.96 -41.20
CA HIS A 629 14.60 18.30 -41.90
C HIS A 629 13.37 18.24 -40.99
N PRO A 630 12.15 18.01 -41.52
CA PRO A 630 10.96 17.84 -40.69
C PRO A 630 11.17 16.75 -39.63
N ALA A 631 10.80 17.03 -38.39
CA ALA A 631 10.95 16.11 -37.26
C ALA A 631 9.72 16.21 -36.35
N PRO A 632 8.70 15.34 -36.53
CA PRO A 632 7.47 15.37 -35.73
C PRO A 632 7.71 15.26 -34.21
N TYR A 633 8.81 14.60 -33.81
CA TYR A 633 9.23 14.44 -32.41
C TYR A 633 9.95 15.65 -31.82
N PHE A 634 10.18 16.74 -32.58
CA PHE A 634 11.00 17.87 -32.12
C PHE A 634 10.45 18.51 -30.84
N LEU A 635 9.13 18.69 -30.71
CA LEU A 635 8.53 19.23 -29.49
C LEU A 635 8.70 18.31 -28.28
N GLU A 636 8.65 16.99 -28.49
CA GLU A 636 8.88 16.00 -27.43
C GLU A 636 10.34 16.04 -26.98
N LEU A 637 11.28 16.19 -27.92
CA LEU A 637 12.71 16.37 -27.63
C LEU A 637 12.97 17.60 -26.75
N LEU A 638 12.26 18.71 -27.01
CA LEU A 638 12.37 19.95 -26.22
C LEU A 638 11.86 19.82 -24.77
N ALA A 639 11.14 18.74 -24.42
CA ALA A 639 10.68 18.47 -23.06
C ALA A 639 11.79 17.86 -22.17
N HIS A 640 12.97 17.59 -22.75
CA HIS A 640 14.15 17.13 -22.04
C HIS A 640 14.84 18.29 -21.30
N SER A 641 15.31 18.06 -20.07
CA SER A 641 15.89 19.11 -19.22
C SER A 641 17.09 19.82 -19.84
N LEU A 642 17.91 19.14 -20.65
CA LEU A 642 18.99 19.72 -21.46
C LEU A 642 18.58 20.93 -22.32
N PHE A 643 17.31 21.00 -22.77
CA PHE A 643 16.79 22.13 -23.55
C PHE A 643 16.25 23.27 -22.66
N SER A 644 16.38 23.17 -21.35
CA SER A 644 16.03 24.26 -20.43
C SER A 644 16.97 25.46 -20.62
N PRO A 645 16.49 26.69 -20.35
CA PRO A 645 17.35 27.86 -20.37
C PRO A 645 18.28 27.84 -19.16
N VAL A 646 19.36 28.63 -19.25
CA VAL A 646 20.24 28.96 -18.12
C VAL A 646 20.33 30.48 -18.03
N ASN A 647 20.35 31.03 -16.82
CA ASN A 647 20.50 32.46 -16.62
C ASN A 647 21.89 32.91 -17.12
N SER A 648 21.90 33.60 -18.26
CA SER A 648 23.14 33.93 -18.97
C SER A 648 24.01 34.93 -18.22
N ASP A 649 23.43 35.80 -17.39
CA ASP A 649 24.17 36.76 -16.57
C ASP A 649 24.87 36.09 -15.39
N VAL A 650 24.22 35.12 -14.75
CA VAL A 650 24.79 34.36 -13.64
C VAL A 650 25.93 33.47 -14.15
N ASP A 651 25.72 32.73 -15.24
CA ASP A 651 26.73 31.82 -15.81
C ASP A 651 28.00 32.56 -16.25
N ARG A 652 27.87 33.76 -16.85
CA ARG A 652 29.02 34.59 -17.23
C ARG A 652 29.80 35.13 -16.02
N LYS A 653 29.11 35.42 -14.92
CA LYS A 653 29.73 36.00 -13.71
C LYS A 653 30.38 34.94 -12.82
N ASP A 654 29.74 33.78 -12.71
CA ASP A 654 30.17 32.68 -11.85
C ASP A 654 29.93 31.34 -12.55
N PRO A 655 30.93 30.78 -13.28
CA PRO A 655 30.81 29.48 -13.91
C PRO A 655 30.56 28.31 -12.93
N SER A 656 30.71 28.54 -11.62
CA SER A 656 30.44 27.54 -10.57
C SER A 656 29.04 27.64 -9.98
N TRP A 657 28.16 28.51 -10.52
CA TRP A 657 26.78 28.73 -10.04
C TRP A 657 25.96 27.45 -9.89
N SER A 658 26.25 26.45 -10.72
CA SER A 658 25.56 25.16 -10.76
C SER A 658 26.14 24.11 -9.81
N SER A 659 27.13 24.46 -8.97
CA SER A 659 27.69 23.52 -7.99
C SER A 659 26.70 23.09 -6.90
N GLY A 660 25.55 23.77 -6.79
CA GLY A 660 24.54 23.57 -5.75
C GLY A 660 25.02 23.96 -4.34
N ARG A 661 26.24 24.51 -4.22
CA ARG A 661 26.91 24.83 -2.95
C ARG A 661 26.98 26.31 -2.65
N ASN A 662 26.60 27.13 -3.62
CA ASN A 662 26.65 28.59 -3.59
C ASN A 662 25.23 29.16 -3.54
N ASP A 663 25.11 30.27 -2.82
CA ASP A 663 23.87 31.03 -2.65
C ASP A 663 23.34 31.66 -3.95
N ASN A 664 24.11 31.54 -5.04
CA ASN A 664 23.86 32.09 -6.35
C ASN A 664 23.14 31.10 -7.30
N PHE A 665 22.68 29.94 -6.82
CA PHE A 665 21.94 29.01 -7.67
C PHE A 665 20.63 29.64 -8.14
N VAL A 666 20.46 29.75 -9.46
CA VAL A 666 19.28 30.34 -10.09
C VAL A 666 18.67 29.36 -11.09
N CYS A 667 17.38 29.13 -10.94
CA CYS A 667 16.59 28.22 -11.76
C CYS A 667 15.21 28.82 -12.10
N ASN A 668 14.45 28.21 -13.03
CA ASN A 668 13.15 28.73 -13.51
C ASN A 668 11.98 27.74 -13.38
N GLY A 669 12.20 26.58 -12.77
CA GLY A 669 11.23 25.50 -12.67
C GLY A 669 10.30 25.58 -11.45
N PRO A 670 9.48 24.54 -11.23
CA PRO A 670 8.50 24.44 -10.16
C PRO A 670 9.04 24.67 -8.75
N PHE A 671 10.25 24.16 -8.49
CA PHE A 671 10.91 24.25 -7.20
C PHE A 671 12.28 24.92 -7.35
N LYS A 672 12.82 25.37 -6.22
CA LYS A 672 14.17 25.91 -6.08
C LYS A 672 14.85 25.26 -4.88
N LEU A 673 16.18 25.28 -4.86
CA LEU A 673 16.94 24.82 -3.70
C LEU A 673 16.63 25.69 -2.48
N LYS A 674 16.33 25.06 -1.34
CA LYS A 674 16.20 25.73 -0.05
C LYS A 674 17.60 25.99 0.52
N LYS A 675 17.86 27.19 1.05
CA LYS A 675 19.19 27.58 1.54
C LYS A 675 19.58 26.87 2.86
N SER A 676 20.81 26.32 2.89
CA SER A 676 21.70 26.04 4.05
C SER A 676 21.50 24.72 4.84
N PRO A 677 22.49 24.19 5.62
CA PRO A 677 23.96 24.12 5.47
C PRO A 677 24.42 22.66 5.12
N ARG A 678 25.67 22.52 4.69
CA ARG A 678 26.36 21.24 4.48
C ARG A 678 26.39 20.37 5.77
N PRO A 679 26.55 19.02 5.68
CA PRO A 679 27.09 18.29 4.53
C PRO A 679 26.21 17.19 3.91
N PHE A 680 26.35 17.09 2.57
CA PHE A 680 26.36 15.93 1.67
C PHE A 680 25.25 14.87 1.69
N TYR A 681 24.42 14.77 2.71
CA TYR A 681 23.49 13.65 2.85
C TYR A 681 22.04 13.99 2.57
N GLU A 682 21.65 15.28 2.60
CA GLU A 682 20.26 15.69 2.39
C GLU A 682 20.21 17.07 1.73
N PHE A 683 19.32 17.27 0.77
CA PHE A 683 18.97 18.60 0.25
C PHE A 683 17.47 18.74 0.07
N GLU A 684 16.97 19.95 0.34
CA GLU A 684 15.55 20.26 0.31
C GLU A 684 15.22 21.21 -0.84
N LEU A 685 14.10 20.92 -1.50
CA LEU A 685 13.50 21.78 -2.51
C LEU A 685 12.24 22.43 -1.94
N GLU A 686 12.07 23.72 -2.18
CA GLU A 686 10.86 24.47 -1.83
C GLU A 686 10.24 25.08 -3.08
N ARG A 687 8.94 25.39 -3.05
CA ARG A 687 8.25 26.02 -4.19
C ARG A 687 9.00 27.26 -4.66
N ASN A 688 9.17 27.38 -5.97
CA ASN A 688 9.68 28.59 -6.58
C ASN A 688 8.55 29.64 -6.66
N PRO A 689 8.61 30.75 -5.90
CA PRO A 689 7.55 31.75 -5.90
C PRO A 689 7.40 32.48 -7.25
N TYR A 690 8.43 32.45 -8.08
CA TYR A 690 8.45 33.08 -9.41
C TYR A 690 8.03 32.13 -10.54
N TYR A 691 7.76 30.85 -10.25
CA TYR A 691 7.31 29.91 -11.26
C TYR A 691 5.94 30.33 -11.83
N TRP A 692 5.83 30.35 -13.15
CA TRP A 692 4.65 30.85 -13.86
C TRP A 692 3.40 30.03 -13.54
N ASN A 693 3.53 28.71 -13.35
CA ASN A 693 2.43 27.80 -13.05
C ASN A 693 2.36 27.36 -11.57
N ARG A 694 2.86 28.18 -10.64
CA ARG A 694 2.95 27.82 -9.20
C ARG A 694 1.63 27.43 -8.53
N LYS A 695 0.48 27.86 -9.06
CA LYS A 695 -0.86 27.57 -8.50
C LYS A 695 -1.29 26.12 -8.70
N GLU A 696 -0.75 25.45 -9.72
CA GLU A 696 -1.08 24.06 -10.05
C GLU A 696 -0.19 23.06 -9.29
N LEU A 697 0.80 23.54 -8.52
CA LEU A 697 1.71 22.68 -7.75
C LEU A 697 1.02 22.15 -6.51
N ALA A 698 0.82 20.84 -6.45
CA ALA A 698 0.26 20.17 -5.28
C ALA A 698 1.26 20.13 -4.11
N LEU A 699 2.52 19.77 -4.39
CA LEU A 699 3.56 19.65 -3.36
C LEU A 699 4.04 21.03 -2.87
N ASP A 700 4.32 21.12 -1.57
CA ASP A 700 4.92 22.30 -0.94
C ASP A 700 6.46 22.27 -0.98
N GLY A 701 7.05 21.09 -1.14
CA GLY A 701 8.48 20.89 -1.22
C GLY A 701 8.86 19.41 -1.40
N ILE A 702 10.15 19.14 -1.49
CA ILE A 702 10.70 17.79 -1.68
C ILE A 702 11.93 17.67 -0.79
N SER A 703 12.01 16.61 0.01
CA SER A 703 13.18 16.25 0.81
C SER A 703 13.90 15.08 0.13
N ILE A 704 15.18 15.26 -0.14
CA ILE A 704 15.99 14.30 -0.89
C ILE A 704 17.13 13.85 0.00
N SER A 705 17.05 12.62 0.49
CA SER A 705 18.15 11.97 1.22
C SER A 705 19.13 11.29 0.27
N ASN A 706 20.35 11.05 0.74
CA ASN A 706 21.42 10.37 0.03
C ASN A 706 22.01 9.31 0.95
N VAL A 707 21.28 8.20 1.05
CA VAL A 707 21.67 7.01 1.79
C VAL A 707 21.70 5.80 0.85
N ASN A 708 22.48 4.78 1.23
CA ASN A 708 22.54 3.53 0.47
C ASN A 708 21.17 2.82 0.42
N SER A 709 20.98 1.94 -0.57
CA SER A 709 19.69 1.30 -0.84
C SER A 709 19.14 0.45 0.33
N GLN A 710 20.03 -0.07 1.22
CA GLN A 710 19.62 -0.81 2.42
C GLN A 710 19.01 0.12 3.46
N LYS A 711 19.69 1.23 3.77
CA LYS A 711 19.17 2.25 4.70
C LYS A 711 17.93 2.93 4.13
N ALA A 712 17.87 3.19 2.81
CA ALA A 712 16.68 3.72 2.15
C ALA A 712 15.47 2.78 2.31
N LEU A 713 15.68 1.47 2.19
CA LEU A 713 14.63 0.47 2.42
C LEU A 713 14.15 0.48 3.89
N GLU A 714 15.05 0.65 4.85
CA GLU A 714 14.70 0.78 6.27
C GLU A 714 13.91 2.08 6.55
N MET A 715 14.36 3.21 6.00
CA MET A 715 13.66 4.49 6.09
C MET A 715 12.25 4.41 5.48
N PHE A 716 12.10 3.77 4.31
CA PHE A 716 10.78 3.53 3.71
C PHE A 716 9.88 2.65 4.61
N LYS A 717 10.43 1.59 5.23
CA LYS A 717 9.68 0.73 6.18
C LYS A 717 9.24 1.49 7.44
N ASN A 718 10.02 2.45 7.89
CA ASN A 718 9.71 3.29 9.05
C ASN A 718 8.73 4.43 8.71
N GLY A 719 8.36 4.61 7.44
CA GLY A 719 7.52 5.71 6.99
C GLY A 719 8.26 7.05 6.83
N GLU A 720 9.58 7.02 6.72
CA GLU A 720 10.45 8.20 6.52
C GLU A 720 10.65 8.55 5.04
N LEU A 721 10.33 7.63 4.11
CA LEU A 721 10.33 7.85 2.66
C LEU A 721 8.96 7.52 2.07
N ASP A 722 8.53 8.33 1.11
CA ASP A 722 7.27 8.11 0.39
C ASP A 722 7.48 7.31 -0.90
N TRP A 723 8.70 7.32 -1.45
CA TRP A 723 9.09 6.67 -2.69
C TRP A 723 10.42 5.92 -2.55
N LEU A 724 10.51 4.73 -3.12
CA LEU A 724 11.74 3.93 -3.16
C LEU A 724 11.91 3.25 -4.53
N GLY A 725 13.01 3.54 -5.23
CA GLY A 725 13.32 2.97 -6.54
C GLY A 725 13.62 4.04 -7.61
N PRO A 726 13.72 3.67 -8.90
CA PRO A 726 13.99 4.61 -9.98
C PRO A 726 12.96 5.75 -10.02
N PRO A 727 13.37 6.97 -10.43
CA PRO A 727 14.69 7.31 -10.95
C PRO A 727 15.78 7.52 -9.88
N PHE A 728 15.51 7.32 -8.59
CA PHE A 728 16.42 7.72 -7.50
C PHE A 728 17.13 6.57 -6.77
N GLY A 729 16.91 5.32 -7.17
CA GLY A 729 17.77 4.24 -6.70
C GLY A 729 17.42 2.84 -7.15
N ILE A 730 18.29 1.89 -6.79
CA ILE A 730 18.16 0.47 -7.15
C ILE A 730 17.78 -0.30 -5.88
N ALA A 731 16.49 -0.31 -5.55
CA ALA A 731 16.04 -1.06 -4.39
C ALA A 731 15.89 -2.56 -4.72
N LYS A 732 16.51 -3.43 -3.91
CA LYS A 732 16.14 -4.85 -3.83
C LYS A 732 14.75 -4.94 -3.19
N LEU A 733 13.71 -4.91 -4.01
CA LEU A 733 12.33 -4.95 -3.49
C LEU A 733 11.96 -6.40 -3.14
N GLU A 734 11.88 -6.71 -1.84
CA GLU A 734 11.15 -7.90 -1.36
C GLU A 734 9.66 -7.56 -1.29
N PHE A 735 8.89 -7.98 -2.29
CA PHE A 735 7.50 -7.54 -2.52
C PHE A 735 6.47 -8.03 -1.49
N SER A 736 6.83 -8.87 -0.52
CA SER A 736 5.87 -9.73 0.20
C SER A 736 5.48 -9.29 1.62
N LYS A 737 5.88 -8.10 2.10
CA LYS A 737 5.72 -7.73 3.52
C LYS A 737 5.17 -6.32 3.83
N PHE A 738 4.68 -5.54 2.87
CA PHE A 738 4.41 -4.11 3.11
C PHE A 738 3.06 -3.65 2.53
N ASP A 739 2.45 -2.68 3.21
CA ASP A 739 1.32 -1.89 2.70
C ASP A 739 1.87 -0.77 1.79
N ALA A 740 2.50 -1.19 0.70
CA ALA A 740 3.14 -0.33 -0.29
C ALA A 740 2.66 -0.75 -1.68
N GLU A 741 2.47 0.22 -2.58
CA GLU A 741 2.10 -0.07 -3.95
C GLU A 741 3.36 -0.35 -4.77
N LEU A 742 3.46 -1.55 -5.32
CA LEU A 742 4.44 -1.85 -6.36
C LEU A 742 3.97 -1.27 -7.69
N CYS A 743 4.68 -0.26 -8.16
CA CYS A 743 4.47 0.30 -9.47
C CYS A 743 5.47 -0.30 -10.46
N ILE A 744 4.94 -0.76 -11.59
CA ILE A 744 5.74 -1.28 -12.70
C ILE A 744 5.55 -0.36 -13.88
N GLN A 745 6.66 0.21 -14.35
CA GLN A 745 6.66 1.21 -15.39
C GLN A 745 7.37 0.69 -16.65
N SER A 746 6.63 0.69 -17.75
CA SER A 746 7.22 0.45 -19.07
C SER A 746 8.11 1.64 -19.44
N THR A 747 9.32 1.34 -19.91
CA THR A 747 10.30 2.35 -20.33
C THR A 747 10.89 1.95 -21.66
N SER A 748 11.17 2.91 -22.55
CA SER A 748 11.80 2.66 -23.85
C SER A 748 13.29 2.37 -23.69
N LYS A 749 13.59 1.20 -23.13
CA LYS A 749 14.91 0.79 -22.62
C LYS A 749 15.29 -0.59 -23.17
N VAL A 750 16.53 -0.70 -23.63
CA VAL A 750 17.11 -1.95 -24.10
C VAL A 750 18.52 -2.11 -23.56
N PHE A 751 18.84 -3.32 -23.09
CA PHE A 751 20.18 -3.70 -22.65
C PHE A 751 20.90 -4.45 -23.76
N TRP A 752 22.19 -4.17 -23.89
CA TRP A 752 23.00 -4.63 -25.00
C TRP A 752 24.47 -4.76 -24.61
N TYR A 753 25.18 -5.69 -25.22
CA TYR A 753 26.64 -5.65 -25.28
C TYR A 753 27.08 -4.92 -26.54
N CYS A 754 27.93 -3.92 -26.35
CA CYS A 754 28.66 -3.26 -27.42
C CYS A 754 29.96 -4.02 -27.65
N PHE A 755 30.25 -4.35 -28.91
CA PHE A 755 31.52 -4.93 -29.31
C PHE A 755 32.41 -3.86 -29.91
N ASN A 756 33.65 -3.74 -29.46
CA ASN A 756 34.62 -2.97 -30.21
C ASN A 756 34.96 -3.72 -31.51
N VAL A 757 34.35 -3.33 -32.64
CA VAL A 757 34.47 -4.05 -33.92
C VAL A 757 35.84 -3.88 -34.59
N HIS A 758 36.75 -3.11 -33.99
CA HIS A 758 38.15 -3.04 -34.44
C HIS A 758 39.09 -3.82 -33.52
N SER A 759 38.62 -4.24 -32.34
CA SER A 759 39.43 -5.06 -31.44
C SER A 759 39.50 -6.49 -31.94
N PHE A 760 40.72 -7.02 -32.09
CA PHE A 760 40.92 -8.41 -32.43
C PHE A 760 40.55 -9.30 -31.23
N PRO A 761 39.70 -10.34 -31.38
CA PRO A 761 39.15 -10.91 -32.62
C PRO A 761 37.68 -10.54 -32.93
N LEU A 762 37.08 -9.61 -32.18
CA LEU A 762 35.69 -9.16 -32.36
C LEU A 762 35.46 -8.38 -33.67
N SER A 763 36.52 -8.03 -34.39
CA SER A 763 36.45 -7.50 -35.75
C SER A 763 35.85 -8.48 -36.77
N ASN A 764 35.97 -9.78 -36.54
CA ASN A 764 35.37 -10.78 -37.40
C ASN A 764 33.88 -10.99 -37.10
N ILE A 765 33.04 -10.90 -38.14
CA ILE A 765 31.58 -11.04 -38.01
C ILE A 765 31.14 -12.41 -37.51
N LYS A 766 31.85 -13.49 -37.87
CA LYS A 766 31.56 -14.86 -37.41
C LYS A 766 31.81 -15.04 -35.91
N ILE A 767 32.79 -14.35 -35.35
CA ILE A 767 33.01 -14.31 -33.90
C ILE A 767 31.83 -13.60 -33.20
N ARG A 768 31.35 -12.47 -33.73
CA ARG A 768 30.17 -11.77 -33.17
C ARG A 768 28.88 -12.58 -33.33
N GLU A 769 28.70 -13.23 -34.49
CA GLU A 769 27.60 -14.17 -34.75
C GLU A 769 27.61 -15.34 -33.74
N ALA A 770 28.80 -15.88 -33.44
CA ALA A 770 28.93 -16.93 -32.44
C ALA A 770 28.45 -16.48 -31.05
N LEU A 771 28.86 -15.28 -30.59
CA LEU A 771 28.40 -14.70 -29.32
C LEU A 771 26.88 -14.47 -29.31
N PHE A 772 26.29 -14.09 -30.45
CA PHE A 772 24.84 -13.91 -30.56
C PHE A 772 24.06 -15.21 -30.35
N TYR A 773 24.51 -16.31 -30.95
CA TYR A 773 23.91 -17.64 -30.79
C TYR A 773 24.20 -18.28 -29.43
N LEU A 774 25.26 -17.82 -28.75
CA LEU A 774 25.67 -18.33 -27.45
C LEU A 774 24.78 -17.82 -26.31
N VAL A 775 24.31 -16.57 -26.38
CA VAL A 775 23.64 -15.94 -25.24
C VAL A 775 22.22 -16.47 -25.01
N ASN A 776 22.00 -17.06 -23.84
CA ASN A 776 20.66 -17.47 -23.39
C ASN A 776 20.00 -16.31 -22.65
N ARG A 777 19.31 -15.44 -23.41
CA ARG A 777 18.62 -14.26 -22.86
C ARG A 777 17.60 -14.60 -21.78
N LYS A 778 16.83 -15.69 -21.94
CA LYS A 778 15.82 -16.13 -20.95
C LYS A 778 16.46 -16.54 -19.63
N LYS A 779 17.57 -17.28 -19.67
CA LYS A 779 18.32 -17.69 -18.47
C LYS A 779 19.10 -16.53 -17.86
N MET A 780 19.58 -15.60 -18.68
CA MET A 780 20.25 -14.39 -18.22
C MET A 780 19.31 -13.50 -17.40
N ILE A 781 18.06 -13.32 -17.84
CA ILE A 781 17.07 -12.52 -17.10
C ILE A 781 16.49 -13.25 -15.89
N GLN A 782 16.58 -14.59 -15.82
CA GLN A 782 16.23 -15.38 -14.64
C GLN A 782 17.19 -15.04 -13.48
N GLY A 783 16.75 -14.17 -12.58
CA GLY A 783 17.56 -13.68 -11.44
C GLY A 783 17.88 -12.18 -11.50
N ILE A 784 17.48 -11.50 -12.58
CA ILE A 784 17.35 -10.05 -12.64
C ILE A 784 15.93 -9.69 -12.21
N GLN A 785 15.82 -8.74 -11.29
CA GLN A 785 14.53 -8.27 -10.83
C GLN A 785 13.73 -7.62 -11.96
N GLY A 786 12.43 -7.92 -12.03
CA GLY A 786 11.50 -7.38 -13.02
C GLY A 786 10.97 -8.38 -14.05
N ARG A 787 9.85 -8.01 -14.68
CA ARG A 787 9.26 -8.57 -15.90
C ARG A 787 10.08 -8.17 -17.14
N ASN A 788 11.36 -8.56 -17.14
CA ASN A 788 12.23 -8.36 -18.27
C ASN A 788 11.82 -9.30 -19.42
N GLU A 789 11.98 -8.84 -20.67
CA GLU A 789 11.68 -9.63 -21.86
C GLU A 789 12.92 -9.75 -22.76
N PRO A 790 13.22 -10.92 -23.34
CA PRO A 790 14.34 -11.05 -24.28
C PRO A 790 14.27 -10.06 -25.45
N ALA A 791 15.37 -9.37 -25.72
CA ALA A 791 15.48 -8.41 -26.82
C ALA A 791 16.37 -8.96 -27.93
N TYR A 792 15.93 -8.76 -29.17
CA TYR A 792 16.63 -9.19 -30.38
C TYR A 792 16.90 -8.07 -31.37
N SER A 793 16.32 -6.89 -31.11
CA SER A 793 16.60 -5.65 -31.82
C SER A 793 17.42 -4.72 -30.92
N PRO A 794 18.33 -3.90 -31.46
CA PRO A 794 18.97 -2.82 -30.72
C PRO A 794 18.04 -1.65 -30.41
N LEU A 795 16.81 -1.65 -30.94
CA LEU A 795 15.81 -0.63 -30.69
C LEU A 795 14.97 -1.01 -29.47
N PRO A 796 14.45 -0.03 -28.69
CA PRO A 796 13.41 -0.28 -27.70
C PRO A 796 12.20 -1.02 -28.30
N LYS A 797 11.46 -1.73 -27.44
CA LYS A 797 10.35 -2.60 -27.83
C LYS A 797 9.25 -1.86 -28.61
N GLU A 798 9.00 -0.60 -28.30
CA GLU A 798 7.99 0.22 -28.97
C GLU A 798 8.44 0.70 -30.35
N HIS A 799 9.76 0.68 -30.61
CA HIS A 799 10.39 1.24 -31.82
C HIS A 799 10.82 0.18 -32.82
N THR A 800 11.02 -1.07 -32.37
CA THR A 800 11.45 -2.17 -33.23
C THR A 800 10.37 -2.54 -34.25
N PHE A 801 10.76 -2.68 -35.52
CA PHE A 801 9.90 -3.26 -36.56
C PHE A 801 10.09 -4.77 -36.66
N PHE A 802 11.12 -5.28 -36.00
CA PHE A 802 11.46 -6.68 -35.98
C PHE A 802 10.52 -7.50 -35.08
N SER A 803 9.84 -8.48 -35.67
CA SER A 803 9.06 -9.47 -34.90
C SER A 803 9.96 -10.59 -34.39
N SER A 804 9.95 -10.81 -33.07
CA SER A 804 10.67 -11.90 -32.40
C SER A 804 10.18 -13.30 -32.79
N SER A 805 9.07 -13.42 -33.52
CA SER A 805 8.51 -14.70 -33.99
C SER A 805 9.47 -15.49 -34.88
N ASN A 806 10.43 -14.84 -35.52
CA ASN A 806 11.42 -15.48 -36.39
C ASN A 806 12.61 -16.12 -35.63
N TYR A 807 12.70 -15.89 -34.32
CA TYR A 807 13.95 -16.07 -33.57
C TYR A 807 13.72 -16.49 -32.11
N SER A 808 12.54 -17.01 -31.80
CA SER A 808 12.12 -17.48 -30.46
C SER A 808 12.97 -18.63 -29.89
N THR A 809 13.93 -19.14 -30.68
CA THR A 809 14.94 -20.17 -30.35
C THR A 809 16.36 -19.78 -30.83
N ILE A 810 16.81 -18.53 -30.64
CA ILE A 810 18.17 -18.13 -31.03
C ILE A 810 19.26 -18.87 -30.27
N GLU A 811 19.11 -19.21 -28.99
CA GLU A 811 20.20 -19.93 -28.31
C GLU A 811 20.44 -21.26 -29.04
N ASN A 812 21.61 -21.38 -29.64
CA ASN A 812 22.02 -22.55 -30.38
C ASN A 812 23.51 -22.72 -30.22
N GLN A 813 23.91 -23.38 -29.14
CA GLN A 813 25.31 -23.62 -28.81
C GLN A 813 26.05 -24.35 -29.95
N LYS A 814 25.38 -25.24 -30.70
CA LYS A 814 25.97 -25.90 -31.88
C LYS A 814 26.31 -24.90 -32.97
N LYS A 815 25.37 -23.99 -33.29
CA LYS A 815 25.59 -22.94 -34.28
C LYS A 815 26.63 -21.92 -33.80
N ALA A 816 26.60 -21.56 -32.51
CA ALA A 816 27.63 -20.71 -31.90
C ALA A 816 29.03 -21.31 -32.07
N PHE A 817 29.19 -22.61 -31.78
CA PHE A 817 30.46 -23.33 -31.97
C PHE A 817 30.89 -23.40 -33.45
N GLN A 818 29.94 -23.63 -34.37
CA GLN A 818 30.21 -23.61 -35.81
C GLN A 818 30.72 -22.24 -36.27
N CYS A 819 29.98 -21.16 -35.97
CA CYS A 819 30.36 -19.79 -36.31
C CYS A 819 31.72 -19.42 -35.67
N PHE A 820 31.97 -19.85 -34.43
CA PHE A 820 33.23 -19.59 -33.75
C PHE A 820 34.42 -20.24 -34.47
N HIS A 821 34.30 -21.51 -34.86
CA HIS A 821 35.35 -22.21 -35.61
C HIS A 821 35.53 -21.66 -37.04
N GLU A 822 34.45 -21.25 -37.71
CA GLU A 822 34.52 -20.52 -38.97
C GLU A 822 35.33 -19.22 -38.81
N GLY A 823 35.01 -18.43 -37.77
CA GLY A 823 35.73 -17.20 -37.45
C GLY A 823 37.21 -17.43 -37.11
N LEU A 824 37.54 -18.46 -36.33
CA LEU A 824 38.93 -18.84 -36.05
C LEU A 824 39.69 -19.18 -37.35
N LYS A 825 39.04 -19.90 -38.27
CA LYS A 825 39.62 -20.26 -39.58
C LYS A 825 39.83 -19.03 -40.46
N GLU A 826 38.85 -18.13 -40.52
CA GLU A 826 38.96 -16.86 -41.27
C GLU A 826 40.08 -15.96 -40.72
N LEU A 827 40.24 -15.93 -39.40
CA LEU A 827 41.29 -15.16 -38.71
C LEU A 827 42.66 -15.85 -38.73
N GLY A 828 42.74 -17.12 -39.13
CA GLY A 828 43.98 -17.90 -39.11
C GLY A 828 44.55 -18.14 -37.71
N VAL A 829 43.71 -18.13 -36.67
CA VAL A 829 44.13 -18.32 -35.27
C VAL A 829 43.58 -19.59 -34.66
N SER A 830 44.36 -20.20 -33.77
CA SER A 830 43.88 -21.30 -32.96
C SER A 830 43.14 -20.80 -31.72
N GLN A 831 42.21 -21.61 -31.21
CA GLN A 831 41.49 -21.32 -29.96
C GLN A 831 42.44 -21.06 -28.78
N LYS A 832 43.60 -21.74 -28.72
CA LYS A 832 44.62 -21.55 -27.68
C LYS A 832 45.37 -20.22 -27.81
N SER A 833 45.36 -19.61 -28.99
CA SER A 833 46.00 -18.31 -29.27
C SER A 833 45.02 -17.14 -29.17
N PHE A 834 43.77 -17.42 -28.77
CA PHE A 834 42.72 -16.41 -28.65
C PHE A 834 42.99 -15.55 -27.41
N LEU A 835 43.02 -14.23 -27.59
CA LEU A 835 43.28 -13.29 -26.49
C LEU A 835 42.12 -13.30 -25.48
N PRO A 836 42.41 -13.18 -24.17
CA PRO A 836 41.37 -13.04 -23.17
C PRO A 836 40.47 -11.84 -23.46
N LEU A 837 39.15 -12.01 -23.38
CA LEU A 837 38.19 -10.92 -23.59
C LEU A 837 37.96 -10.18 -22.26
N ARG A 838 38.07 -8.85 -22.25
CA ARG A 838 37.64 -8.04 -21.10
C ARG A 838 36.22 -7.56 -21.32
N ILE A 839 35.37 -7.83 -20.33
CA ILE A 839 33.99 -7.32 -20.27
C ILE A 839 33.97 -6.19 -19.25
N ILE A 840 33.82 -4.96 -19.72
CA ILE A 840 33.69 -3.78 -18.87
C ILE A 840 32.21 -3.51 -18.59
N TYR A 841 31.89 -3.05 -17.39
CA TYR A 841 30.52 -2.70 -17.01
C TYR A 841 30.50 -1.63 -15.91
N PRO A 842 29.43 -0.81 -15.83
CA PRO A 842 29.24 0.08 -14.68
C PRO A 842 29.13 -0.76 -13.40
N ASP A 843 29.90 -0.43 -12.37
CA ASP A 843 30.03 -1.23 -11.15
C ASP A 843 28.73 -1.21 -10.31
N ASN A 844 27.81 -2.12 -10.64
CA ASN A 844 26.58 -2.40 -9.90
C ASN A 844 26.14 -3.86 -10.09
N GLU A 845 25.27 -4.34 -9.20
CA GLU A 845 24.87 -5.75 -9.14
C GLU A 845 24.18 -6.26 -10.42
N ALA A 846 23.33 -5.45 -11.05
CA ALA A 846 22.61 -5.86 -12.26
C ALA A 846 23.58 -6.08 -13.42
N PHE A 847 24.47 -5.12 -13.64
CA PHE A 847 25.49 -5.17 -14.68
C PHE A 847 26.56 -6.25 -14.40
N TYR A 848 26.91 -6.50 -13.14
CA TYR A 848 27.76 -7.62 -12.75
C TYR A 848 27.12 -8.97 -13.10
N LYS A 849 25.85 -9.18 -12.77
CA LYS A 849 25.14 -10.45 -13.02
C LYS A 849 25.05 -10.77 -14.51
N ILE A 850 24.67 -9.79 -15.35
CA ILE A 850 24.61 -10.01 -16.80
C ILE A 850 25.99 -10.33 -17.37
N SER A 851 27.01 -9.58 -16.95
CA SER A 851 28.39 -9.73 -17.45
C SER A 851 28.98 -11.07 -17.02
N LYS A 852 28.72 -11.50 -15.78
CA LYS A 852 29.07 -12.83 -15.27
C LYS A 852 28.40 -13.94 -16.07
N HIS A 853 27.11 -13.81 -16.38
CA HIS A 853 26.43 -14.79 -17.21
C HIS A 853 27.09 -14.95 -18.59
N LEU A 854 27.43 -13.83 -19.24
CA LEU A 854 28.15 -13.88 -20.53
C LEU A 854 29.52 -14.55 -20.39
N LYS A 855 30.32 -14.15 -19.40
CA LYS A 855 31.63 -14.78 -19.10
C LYS A 855 31.50 -16.29 -18.95
N ASP A 856 30.56 -16.75 -18.11
CA ASP A 856 30.37 -18.17 -17.85
C ASP A 856 29.98 -18.93 -19.13
N GLN A 857 29.18 -18.33 -20.01
CA GLN A 857 28.82 -18.95 -21.30
C GLN A 857 30.01 -19.02 -22.27
N ILE A 858 30.80 -17.94 -22.37
CA ILE A 858 32.00 -17.91 -23.23
C ILE A 858 33.02 -18.95 -22.76
N GLU A 859 33.30 -19.00 -21.46
CA GLU A 859 34.27 -19.94 -20.89
C GLU A 859 33.83 -21.40 -21.02
N ASN A 860 32.57 -21.71 -20.71
CA ASN A 860 32.07 -23.09 -20.74
C ASN A 860 31.83 -23.63 -22.15
N CYS A 861 31.37 -22.80 -23.09
CA CYS A 861 31.02 -23.26 -24.44
C CYS A 861 32.14 -23.06 -25.46
N LEU A 862 32.89 -21.95 -25.36
CA LEU A 862 33.94 -21.60 -26.33
C LEU A 862 35.35 -21.77 -25.77
N GLY A 863 35.52 -22.07 -24.47
CA GLY A 863 36.84 -22.29 -23.86
C GLY A 863 37.75 -21.06 -23.89
N ILE A 864 37.18 -19.86 -24.02
CA ILE A 864 37.91 -18.59 -24.09
C ILE A 864 37.90 -17.92 -22.72
N GLN A 865 39.08 -17.48 -22.26
CA GLN A 865 39.20 -16.77 -20.99
C GLN A 865 38.55 -15.40 -21.06
N CYS A 866 37.80 -15.04 -20.02
CA CYS A 866 37.19 -13.73 -19.88
C CYS A 866 37.52 -13.08 -18.53
N SER A 867 37.67 -11.77 -18.50
CA SER A 867 37.79 -11.00 -17.26
C SER A 867 36.65 -10.00 -17.14
N LEU A 868 36.18 -9.78 -15.91
CA LEU A 868 35.13 -8.82 -15.58
C LEU A 868 35.78 -7.60 -14.95
N VAL A 869 35.54 -6.41 -15.50
CA VAL A 869 36.09 -5.15 -14.97
C VAL A 869 34.93 -4.20 -14.67
N GLY A 870 34.57 -4.12 -13.40
CA GLY A 870 33.62 -3.13 -12.90
C GLY A 870 34.32 -1.78 -12.76
N VAL A 871 33.76 -0.73 -13.34
CA VAL A 871 34.29 0.64 -13.24
C VAL A 871 33.18 1.61 -12.87
N ASN A 872 33.53 2.76 -12.30
CA ASN A 872 32.55 3.80 -12.02
C ASN A 872 31.91 4.31 -13.33
N TYR A 873 30.73 4.95 -13.24
CA TYR A 873 29.95 5.33 -14.41
C TYR A 873 30.69 6.31 -15.34
N GLY A 874 31.42 7.29 -14.80
CA GLY A 874 32.20 8.24 -15.62
C GLY A 874 33.31 7.55 -16.41
N GLU A 875 34.12 6.75 -15.72
CA GLU A 875 35.21 5.96 -16.29
C GLU A 875 34.71 4.95 -17.33
N PHE A 876 33.54 4.33 -17.10
CA PHE A 876 32.91 3.43 -18.07
C PHE A 876 32.77 4.10 -19.44
N PHE A 877 32.17 5.30 -19.51
CA PHE A 877 31.97 6.00 -20.77
C PHE A 877 33.28 6.52 -21.36
N GLU A 878 34.27 6.87 -20.54
CA GLU A 878 35.60 7.25 -21.03
C GLU A 878 36.29 6.09 -21.74
N ARG A 879 36.28 4.90 -21.13
CA ARG A 879 36.82 3.68 -21.75
C ARG A 879 36.06 3.30 -23.02
N MET A 880 34.73 3.41 -22.99
CA MET A 880 33.89 3.19 -24.18
C MET A 880 34.21 4.18 -25.30
N ALA A 881 34.44 5.46 -24.98
CA ALA A 881 34.76 6.50 -25.97
C ALA A 881 36.17 6.37 -26.54
N THR A 882 37.15 5.96 -25.72
CA THR A 882 38.55 5.76 -26.13
C THR A 882 38.78 4.40 -26.81
N GLY A 883 37.83 3.47 -26.72
CA GLY A 883 37.95 2.13 -27.26
C GLY A 883 38.77 1.17 -26.39
N ASP A 884 39.06 1.50 -25.12
CA ASP A 884 39.72 0.58 -24.16
C ASP A 884 38.74 -0.44 -23.59
N PHE A 885 38.19 -1.26 -24.48
CA PHE A 885 37.34 -2.40 -24.14
C PHE A 885 37.21 -3.36 -25.34
N GLU A 886 36.91 -4.62 -25.04
CA GLU A 886 36.47 -5.58 -26.04
C GLU A 886 34.94 -5.68 -26.04
N ILE A 887 34.34 -5.89 -24.86
CA ILE A 887 32.90 -5.99 -24.67
C ILE A 887 32.46 -5.00 -23.58
N GLY A 888 31.53 -4.11 -23.90
CA GLY A 888 30.94 -3.18 -22.95
C GLY A 888 29.48 -3.52 -22.66
N ALA A 889 29.13 -3.76 -21.40
CA ALA A 889 27.75 -3.96 -20.99
C ALA A 889 27.05 -2.61 -20.85
N MET A 890 26.08 -2.33 -21.72
CA MET A 890 25.42 -1.03 -21.78
C MET A 890 23.90 -1.14 -21.66
N ARG A 891 23.29 -0.01 -21.32
CA ARG A 891 21.85 0.23 -21.39
C ARG A 891 21.60 1.42 -22.30
N TRP A 892 20.70 1.27 -23.26
CA TRP A 892 20.20 2.37 -24.07
C TRP A 892 18.78 2.74 -23.63
N VAL A 893 18.49 4.03 -23.59
CA VAL A 893 17.16 4.60 -23.31
C VAL A 893 16.84 5.58 -24.42
N SER A 894 15.67 5.44 -25.05
CA SER A 894 15.20 6.41 -26.04
C SER A 894 14.55 7.60 -25.35
N TRP A 895 14.87 8.80 -25.85
CA TRP A 895 14.33 10.07 -25.34
C TRP A 895 13.29 10.71 -26.26
N VAL A 896 13.00 10.08 -27.39
CA VAL A 896 11.93 10.44 -28.32
C VAL A 896 11.24 9.17 -28.78
N ASN A 897 9.95 9.26 -29.08
CA ASN A 897 9.16 8.14 -29.58
C ASN A 897 9.32 7.99 -31.10
N ASP A 898 10.57 7.86 -31.57
CA ASP A 898 10.91 7.64 -32.97
C ASP A 898 12.09 6.67 -33.13
N PRO A 899 11.96 5.59 -33.92
CA PRO A 899 13.03 4.61 -34.15
C PRO A 899 14.33 5.20 -34.71
N ILE A 900 14.24 6.29 -35.49
CA ILE A 900 15.41 6.91 -36.12
C ILE A 900 16.41 7.41 -35.09
N TYR A 901 15.95 7.79 -33.90
CA TYR A 901 16.80 8.29 -32.82
C TYR A 901 17.83 7.25 -32.35
N THR A 902 17.43 5.97 -32.30
CA THR A 902 18.37 4.90 -31.93
C THR A 902 19.22 4.47 -33.13
N LEU A 903 18.62 4.44 -34.32
CA LEU A 903 19.31 4.04 -35.55
C LEU A 903 20.42 5.03 -35.94
N GLU A 904 20.19 6.33 -35.80
CA GLU A 904 21.15 7.36 -36.19
C GLU A 904 22.49 7.28 -35.43
N ILE A 905 22.51 6.67 -34.24
CA ILE A 905 23.74 6.41 -33.47
C ILE A 905 24.78 5.66 -34.33
N PHE A 906 24.36 4.65 -35.09
CA PHE A 906 25.28 3.79 -35.86
C PHE A 906 25.55 4.30 -37.27
N LYS A 907 25.05 5.49 -37.61
CA LYS A 907 25.18 6.05 -38.96
C LYS A 907 26.65 6.17 -39.37
N ASN A 908 27.47 6.79 -38.53
CA ASN A 908 28.89 7.00 -38.80
C ASN A 908 29.77 6.50 -37.66
N LYS A 909 30.95 5.96 -37.97
CA LYS A 909 31.94 5.58 -36.94
C LYS A 909 32.43 6.74 -36.08
N ASN A 910 32.33 7.97 -36.58
CA ASN A 910 32.77 9.18 -35.87
C ASN A 910 31.66 9.78 -34.98
N GLU A 911 30.46 9.20 -34.94
CA GLU A 911 29.45 9.66 -33.98
C GLU A 911 29.90 9.33 -32.56
N LYS A 912 29.92 10.32 -31.66
CA LYS A 912 30.43 10.17 -30.29
C LYS A 912 29.73 9.08 -29.46
N MET A 913 28.48 8.77 -29.81
CA MET A 913 27.68 7.72 -29.14
C MET A 913 27.81 6.34 -29.82
N ASN A 914 28.49 6.26 -30.97
CA ASN A 914 28.79 5.02 -31.65
C ASN A 914 30.04 4.36 -31.04
N PHE A 915 29.93 3.86 -29.80
CA PHE A 915 31.06 3.23 -29.11
C PHE A 915 31.59 1.98 -29.83
N VAL A 916 30.78 1.36 -30.70
CA VAL A 916 31.20 0.20 -31.49
C VAL A 916 32.03 0.55 -32.71
N ASN A 917 32.15 1.84 -33.08
CA ASN A 917 32.95 2.33 -34.22
C ASN A 917 32.60 1.65 -35.57
N TRP A 918 31.35 1.23 -35.74
CA TRP A 918 30.86 0.57 -36.95
C TRP A 918 30.37 1.58 -37.99
N GLU A 919 30.55 1.27 -39.27
CA GLU A 919 30.03 2.05 -40.40
C GLU A 919 29.58 1.13 -41.55
N ASN A 920 28.57 1.55 -42.30
CA ASN A 920 28.09 0.88 -43.50
C ASN A 920 27.40 1.88 -44.43
N ILE A 921 27.76 1.87 -45.71
CA ILE A 921 27.29 2.87 -46.69
C ILE A 921 25.80 2.75 -47.01
N ASP A 922 25.28 1.52 -47.12
CA ASP A 922 23.86 1.27 -47.39
C ASP A 922 23.01 1.71 -46.19
N TYR A 923 23.50 1.43 -44.98
CA TYR A 923 22.89 1.90 -43.74
C TYR A 923 22.82 3.43 -43.68
N GLN A 924 23.93 4.12 -43.95
CA GLN A 924 23.97 5.59 -44.01
C GLN A 924 22.92 6.15 -44.96
N PHE A 925 22.87 5.61 -46.18
CA PHE A 925 21.90 6.00 -47.19
C PHE A 925 20.45 5.80 -46.72
N LEU A 926 20.14 4.68 -46.06
CA LEU A 926 18.80 4.42 -45.53
C LEU A 926 18.42 5.41 -44.41
N ILE A 927 19.35 5.74 -43.51
CA ILE A 927 19.09 6.75 -42.47
C ILE A 927 18.86 8.12 -43.09
N ASP A 928 19.71 8.55 -44.03
CA ASP A 928 19.53 9.81 -44.76
C ASP A 928 18.20 9.87 -45.51
N LYS A 929 17.82 8.77 -46.18
CA LYS A 929 16.54 8.66 -46.89
C LYS A 929 15.35 8.75 -45.92
N ALA A 930 15.42 8.06 -44.78
CA ALA A 930 14.35 8.08 -43.78
C ALA A 930 14.16 9.46 -43.12
N GLN A 931 15.19 10.30 -43.07
CA GLN A 931 15.12 11.68 -42.58
C GLN A 931 14.34 12.62 -43.53
N HIS A 932 14.26 12.27 -44.82
CA HIS A 932 13.62 13.10 -45.85
C HIS A 932 12.30 12.52 -46.38
N GLU A 933 11.90 11.33 -45.91
CA GLU A 933 10.68 10.66 -46.35
C GLU A 933 9.45 11.16 -45.57
N GLU A 934 8.49 11.78 -46.28
CA GLU A 934 7.26 12.31 -45.69
C GLU A 934 6.19 11.22 -45.51
N ASN A 935 6.18 10.21 -46.38
CA ASN A 935 5.22 9.13 -46.31
C ASN A 935 5.59 8.18 -45.16
N GLN A 936 4.73 8.14 -44.13
CA GLN A 936 5.00 7.37 -42.91
C GLN A 936 5.15 5.86 -43.16
N GLU A 937 4.42 5.28 -44.12
CA GLU A 937 4.52 3.85 -44.43
C GLU A 937 5.82 3.53 -45.18
N GLU A 938 6.24 4.38 -46.11
CA GLU A 938 7.53 4.21 -46.79
C GLU A 938 8.70 4.46 -45.84
N ARG A 939 8.61 5.48 -44.98
CA ARG A 939 9.59 5.75 -43.92
C ARG A 939 9.77 4.53 -43.02
N LYS A 940 8.65 3.92 -42.60
CA LYS A 940 8.64 2.70 -41.78
C LYS A 940 9.36 1.54 -42.48
N LYS A 941 9.15 1.33 -43.78
CA LYS A 941 9.87 0.31 -44.55
C LYS A 941 11.37 0.56 -44.60
N ILE A 942 11.78 1.81 -44.83
CA ILE A 942 13.20 2.21 -44.88
C ILE A 942 13.87 1.97 -43.52
N LEU A 943 13.24 2.41 -42.43
CA LEU A 943 13.76 2.21 -41.07
C LEU A 943 13.83 0.73 -40.69
N SER A 944 12.86 -0.09 -41.11
CA SER A 944 12.89 -1.54 -40.93
C SER A 944 14.05 -2.21 -41.68
N GLN A 945 14.38 -1.74 -42.89
CA GLN A 945 15.56 -2.21 -43.63
C GLN A 945 16.86 -1.82 -42.91
N ALA A 946 16.95 -0.59 -42.41
CA ALA A 946 18.12 -0.14 -41.64
C ALA A 946 18.31 -0.98 -40.37
N GLU A 947 17.24 -1.20 -39.59
CA GLU A 947 17.25 -2.08 -38.41
C GLU A 947 17.74 -3.49 -38.75
N LYS A 948 17.26 -4.06 -39.85
CA LYS A 948 17.68 -5.39 -40.30
C LYS A 948 19.18 -5.45 -40.59
N ILE A 949 19.78 -4.42 -41.20
CA ILE A 949 21.23 -4.37 -41.43
C ILE A 949 22.00 -4.45 -40.12
N LEU A 950 21.59 -3.71 -39.07
CA LEU A 950 22.27 -3.77 -37.76
C LEU A 950 22.23 -5.16 -37.14
N ILE A 951 21.04 -5.79 -37.19
CA ILE A 951 20.81 -7.13 -36.63
C ILE A 951 21.65 -8.16 -37.40
N ASP A 952 21.60 -8.14 -38.73
CA ASP A 952 22.30 -9.10 -39.60
C ASP A 952 23.84 -8.94 -39.54
N ASN A 953 24.35 -7.75 -39.15
CA ASN A 953 25.79 -7.49 -38.99
C ASN A 953 26.32 -7.71 -37.56
N PHE A 954 25.44 -8.08 -36.62
CA PHE A 954 25.76 -8.26 -35.19
C PHE A 954 26.56 -7.08 -34.63
N VAL A 955 26.16 -5.86 -35.00
CA VAL A 955 26.84 -4.61 -34.59
C VAL A 955 26.88 -4.52 -33.07
N VAL A 956 25.79 -4.97 -32.45
CA VAL A 956 25.59 -5.05 -31.01
C VAL A 956 24.75 -6.27 -30.67
N LEU A 957 24.91 -6.73 -29.44
CA LEU A 957 24.19 -7.91 -28.94
C LEU A 957 23.11 -7.48 -27.94
N SER A 958 21.88 -7.32 -28.44
CA SER A 958 20.71 -7.05 -27.59
C SER A 958 20.42 -8.20 -26.64
N LEU A 959 20.04 -7.88 -25.41
CA LEU A 959 19.87 -8.81 -24.30
C LEU A 959 18.40 -8.89 -23.86
N PHE A 960 17.87 -7.80 -23.32
CA PHE A 960 16.49 -7.72 -22.84
C PHE A 960 15.97 -6.28 -22.85
N TYR A 961 14.65 -6.16 -22.94
CA TYR A 961 13.90 -4.94 -22.65
C TYR A 961 13.68 -4.87 -21.15
N GLY A 962 14.06 -3.74 -20.55
CA GLY A 962 13.93 -3.52 -19.12
C GLY A 962 12.75 -2.62 -18.79
N GLU A 963 12.08 -2.90 -17.68
CA GLU A 963 11.09 -2.01 -17.06
C GLU A 963 11.69 -1.39 -15.78
N ASP A 964 11.13 -0.28 -15.31
CA ASP A 964 11.46 0.28 -13.99
C ASP A 964 10.42 -0.13 -12.94
N TYR A 965 10.88 -0.34 -11.71
CA TYR A 965 10.07 -0.78 -10.58
C TYR A 965 10.35 0.11 -9.40
N PHE A 966 9.31 0.71 -8.83
CA PHE A 966 9.42 1.50 -7.62
C PHE A 966 8.28 1.17 -6.66
N LEU A 967 8.53 1.40 -5.39
CA LEU A 967 7.51 1.42 -4.36
C LEU A 967 7.10 2.85 -4.08
N LYS A 968 5.81 3.04 -3.89
CA LYS A 968 5.27 4.27 -3.30
C LYS A 968 4.31 3.93 -2.18
N ILE A 969 4.14 4.86 -1.25
CA ILE A 969 3.06 4.77 -0.28
C ILE A 969 1.69 4.87 -0.99
N PRO A 970 0.62 4.21 -0.48
CA PRO A 970 -0.70 4.22 -1.13
C PRO A 970 -1.31 5.63 -1.27
N ASP A 971 -0.93 6.55 -0.39
CA ASP A 971 -1.44 7.92 -0.36
C ASP A 971 -0.84 8.83 -1.45
N LEU A 972 0.17 8.38 -2.21
CA LEU A 972 0.73 9.13 -3.33
C LEU A 972 -0.04 8.89 -4.63
N ILE A 973 -0.46 9.97 -5.28
CA ILE A 973 -1.00 10.00 -6.64
C ILE A 973 0.14 10.34 -7.59
N THR A 974 0.47 9.41 -8.48
CA THR A 974 1.50 9.60 -9.52
C THR A 974 0.85 10.01 -10.85
N PRO A 975 1.48 10.91 -11.62
CA PRO A 975 1.01 11.21 -12.98
C PRO A 975 1.18 9.99 -13.90
N ASN A 976 0.52 10.00 -15.05
CA ASN A 976 0.80 9.01 -16.09
C ASN A 976 2.24 9.13 -16.55
N THR A 977 2.82 7.98 -16.85
CA THR A 977 4.15 7.87 -17.42
C THR A 977 4.10 8.29 -18.89
N SER A 978 5.09 9.04 -19.37
CA SER A 978 5.19 9.28 -20.82
C SER A 978 5.37 7.95 -21.57
N SER A 979 5.17 7.97 -22.89
CA SER A 979 5.47 6.85 -23.80
C SER A 979 6.89 6.30 -23.63
N LEU A 980 7.81 7.12 -23.14
CA LEU A 980 9.22 6.80 -22.93
C LEU A 980 9.55 6.37 -21.50
N GLY A 981 8.56 6.40 -20.61
CA GLY A 981 8.73 6.05 -19.21
C GLY A 981 9.35 7.17 -18.37
N VAL A 982 9.09 8.44 -18.69
CA VAL A 982 9.51 9.58 -17.86
C VAL A 982 8.35 10.00 -16.95
N ILE A 983 8.65 10.18 -15.66
CA ILE A 983 7.72 10.73 -14.66
C ILE A 983 8.17 12.16 -14.32
N ASP A 984 7.23 13.10 -14.38
CA ASP A 984 7.43 14.45 -13.88
C ASP A 984 6.97 14.57 -12.43
N LEU A 985 7.94 14.60 -11.52
CA LEU A 985 7.68 14.57 -10.07
C LEU A 985 7.01 15.84 -9.56
N SER A 986 7.09 16.95 -10.30
CA SER A 986 6.36 18.17 -9.94
C SER A 986 4.85 18.02 -10.03
N LEU A 987 4.37 16.97 -10.70
CA LEU A 987 2.97 16.65 -10.90
C LEU A 987 2.41 15.63 -9.90
N ILE A 988 3.25 15.12 -8.99
CA ILE A 988 2.83 14.24 -7.90
C ILE A 988 1.89 14.97 -6.95
N ASP A 989 0.90 14.26 -6.44
CA ASP A 989 -0.03 14.75 -5.42
C ASP A 989 -0.19 13.69 -4.30
N PHE A 990 -0.79 14.10 -3.19
CA PHE A 990 -1.26 13.22 -2.14
C PHE A 990 -2.79 13.10 -2.23
N VAL A 991 -3.33 11.91 -1.95
CA VAL A 991 -4.78 11.69 -1.86
C VAL A 991 -5.36 12.72 -0.89
N SER A 992 -6.21 13.60 -1.40
CA SER A 992 -6.95 14.54 -0.56
C SER A 992 -7.90 13.73 0.31
N ARG A 993 -7.53 13.49 1.56
CA ARG A 993 -8.48 13.07 2.58
C ARG A 993 -9.41 14.25 2.80
N SER A 994 -10.51 14.30 2.05
CA SER A 994 -11.65 15.13 2.43
C SER A 994 -12.15 14.57 3.76
N PHE A 995 -11.73 15.22 4.85
CA PHE A 995 -12.27 14.93 6.18
C PHE A 995 -13.80 15.14 6.14
N PRO A 996 -14.59 14.17 6.62
CA PRO A 996 -16.00 14.38 6.97
C PRO A 996 -16.18 15.47 8.02
#